data_AF-A0A6V7PTG7-F1
#
_entry.id   AF-A0A6V7PTG7-F1
#
_cell.length_a   1.000
_cell.length_b   1.000
_cell.length_c   1.000
_cell.angle_alpha   90.00
_cell.angle_beta   90.00
_cell.angle_gamma   90.00
#
_symmetry.space_group_name_H-M   'P 1'
#
loop_
_entity.id
_entity.type
_entity.pdbx_description
1 polymer ?
#
loop_
_entity_poly.entity_id
_entity_poly.type
_entity_poly.pdbx_seq_one_letter_code
_entity_poly.pdbx_strand_id
1 'polypeptide(L)'
;MQGFYEAEREREREREREGERERETKLPSSSIRRYYLISPNPLSPRHSPPHHSPLSSSSSSFSQTLILSTPPSPARPSRAATKLCCFSPSPLTPPSCRLFRAQRVLTFSLSKRAQIEEREGGGGEGGERERERGREEEDEVCVGDGGVVSGLGKGVTASSIGVVLKACGLRVTSIKIDPYLNTDAGTMSPFEHGEVFVLDDGGEVDLDLGNYERFLDIKLTRDNNITTGKIYQSVIHKERKGDYLGKTVQVVPHITDAIQEWIERVAHIPVDGKEGPPDVCVIELGGTIGATFFSRHNDSGMFDAGDIESMPFIEALGQFSYRVGPGNFCLVHVSLVPVLNVVGEQKTKPTQHSVRGLRGLGLTPNILACRSSKALDESVKEKLSQFCHVPASNIVTLYDVTNIWRIPLLLRDQKAHEAILKVLNLRSDPRVSCKPMLDEWTDRATTCDELQDPVRIAMVGKYTGLSDSYLSVLKALLHASVVCRRKLVVDWVPSSDLEDATAEEAPDAYKTAWDLLKGADGILVPGGFGDRGVQGKMLAAKYARENKVPYFGICLGMQIAVIEFARSVMNLRDANSTEFDPDTNTPCVIFMPEGSKTHMGGTMRLGSRRTFFQAIDCKSAKLYGNVSYVDERHRHRYEVNPDMVPEFERAGLLFVGKDQSGKRMEIIELPSHPFFVGVQFHPEFKSRPGKPSALFLGLIAASSRQLGSLLQNLNHNSIPSAKRLLGNGLTPKNILKWAFEEAD
;
A
#
# COMPACT_ATOMS: atom_id res chain seq x y z
N MET A 1 42.82 -40.38 11.49
CA MET A 1 42.52 -39.41 12.58
C MET A 1 43.77 -38.63 12.98
N GLN A 2 44.85 -39.28 13.44
CA GLN A 2 46.05 -38.60 13.96
C GLN A 2 46.70 -37.60 12.99
N GLY A 3 46.99 -37.98 11.75
CA GLY A 3 47.55 -37.07 10.74
C GLY A 3 46.63 -35.93 10.26
N PHE A 4 45.36 -35.89 10.68
CA PHE A 4 44.48 -34.73 10.42
C PHE A 4 44.81 -33.58 11.38
N TYR A 5 45.04 -33.92 12.67
CA TYR A 5 45.47 -32.95 13.69
C TYR A 5 46.86 -32.36 13.45
N GLU A 6 47.75 -33.10 12.77
CA GLU A 6 49.08 -32.59 12.41
C GLU A 6 49.01 -31.58 11.27
N ALA A 7 48.24 -31.89 10.20
CA ALA A 7 47.97 -30.96 9.10
C ALA A 7 47.22 -29.69 9.53
N GLU A 8 46.40 -29.76 10.58
CA GLU A 8 45.67 -28.61 11.12
C GLU A 8 46.59 -27.68 11.93
N ARG A 9 47.47 -28.23 12.78
CA ARG A 9 48.51 -27.46 13.50
C ARG A 9 49.53 -26.82 12.58
N GLU A 10 49.86 -27.45 11.46
CA GLU A 10 50.80 -26.88 10.48
C GLU A 10 50.22 -25.63 9.82
N ARG A 11 48.92 -25.64 9.50
CA ARG A 11 48.18 -24.49 8.96
C ARG A 11 48.00 -23.34 9.95
N GLU A 12 47.86 -23.62 11.26
CA GLU A 12 47.89 -22.55 12.27
C GLU A 12 49.26 -21.87 12.32
N ARG A 13 50.35 -22.65 12.30
CA ARG A 13 51.72 -22.13 12.30
C ARG A 13 52.08 -21.31 11.06
N GLU A 14 51.51 -21.61 9.90
CA GLU A 14 51.65 -20.76 8.72
C GLU A 14 50.93 -19.42 8.90
N ARG A 15 49.71 -19.41 9.44
CA ARG A 15 48.94 -18.18 9.69
C ARG A 15 49.60 -17.25 10.71
N GLU A 16 50.21 -17.80 11.77
CA GLU A 16 51.01 -17.01 12.72
C GLU A 16 52.22 -16.38 12.02
N ARG A 17 52.91 -17.12 11.13
CA ARG A 17 54.08 -16.65 10.36
C ARG A 17 53.76 -15.64 9.27
N GLU A 18 52.54 -15.61 8.75
CA GLU A 18 52.07 -14.51 7.90
C GLU A 18 51.70 -13.27 8.73
N GLY A 19 51.01 -13.46 9.86
CA GLY A 19 50.58 -12.37 10.76
C GLY A 19 51.72 -11.55 11.39
N GLU A 20 52.92 -12.13 11.55
CA GLU A 20 54.10 -11.40 12.01
C GLU A 20 54.77 -10.55 10.92
N ARG A 21 54.64 -10.91 9.63
CA ARG A 21 55.37 -10.24 8.52
C ARG A 21 54.82 -8.87 8.14
N GLU A 22 53.56 -8.57 8.44
CA GLU A 22 52.96 -7.26 8.17
C GLU A 22 53.16 -6.23 9.30
N ARG A 23 53.90 -6.56 10.37
CA ARG A 23 54.06 -5.69 11.55
C ARG A 23 55.40 -4.98 11.70
N GLU A 24 56.34 -5.16 10.78
CA GLU A 24 57.63 -4.44 10.79
C GLU A 24 57.73 -3.36 9.71
N THR A 25 57.26 -2.14 9.99
CA THR A 25 58.01 -0.92 9.60
C THR A 25 57.55 0.37 10.32
N LYS A 26 58.54 1.10 10.88
CA LYS A 26 58.51 2.54 11.25
C LYS A 26 57.71 3.01 12.48
N LEU A 27 58.36 2.85 13.64
CA LEU A 27 58.38 3.83 14.76
C LEU A 27 59.39 4.98 14.46
N PRO A 28 59.66 5.98 15.35
CA PRO A 28 59.01 6.39 16.63
C PRO A 28 58.73 7.92 16.78
N SER A 29 57.95 8.33 17.80
CA SER A 29 58.43 9.26 18.87
C SER A 29 57.43 9.51 20.03
N SER A 30 57.65 8.84 21.16
CA SER A 30 57.43 9.28 22.56
C SER A 30 56.38 10.35 22.95
N SER A 31 55.44 9.95 23.84
CA SER A 31 55.32 10.53 25.21
C SER A 31 54.51 9.61 26.14
N ILE A 32 54.62 9.78 27.47
CA ILE A 32 54.30 8.74 28.48
C ILE A 32 53.36 9.28 29.59
N ARG A 33 52.61 8.38 30.25
CA ARG A 33 51.81 8.50 31.51
C ARG A 33 50.29 8.66 31.27
N ARG A 34 49.38 8.02 32.02
CA ARG A 34 49.49 7.12 33.22
C ARG A 34 48.26 6.17 33.27
N TYR A 35 48.36 5.04 33.99
CA TYR A 35 47.25 4.12 34.28
C TYR A 35 46.36 4.59 35.44
N TYR A 36 45.09 4.16 35.49
CA TYR A 36 44.60 3.10 36.43
C TYR A 36 43.12 2.72 36.16
N LEU A 37 42.78 1.44 36.40
CA LEU A 37 41.40 0.95 36.58
C LEU A 37 41.09 0.83 38.09
N ILE A 38 39.80 0.78 38.48
CA ILE A 38 39.20 -0.22 39.41
C ILE A 38 37.68 0.02 39.59
N SER A 39 36.95 -1.05 39.94
CA SER A 39 35.50 -1.16 40.22
C SER A 39 35.26 -2.53 40.90
N PRO A 40 34.13 -2.88 41.58
CA PRO A 40 33.03 -2.08 42.17
C PRO A 40 32.67 -2.44 43.66
N ASN A 41 31.75 -1.67 44.29
CA ASN A 41 30.72 -2.12 45.29
C ASN A 41 31.16 -2.73 46.66
N PRO A 42 30.23 -3.01 47.63
CA PRO A 42 28.93 -2.38 47.95
C PRO A 42 28.69 -2.12 49.49
N LEU A 43 27.43 -1.80 49.85
CA LEU A 43 26.73 -1.92 51.17
C LEU A 43 26.71 -0.72 52.16
N SER A 44 25.73 -0.79 53.07
CA SER A 44 25.07 0.27 53.87
C SER A 44 24.96 -0.18 55.36
N PRO A 45 24.18 0.38 56.33
CA PRO A 45 23.13 1.44 56.29
C PRO A 45 22.97 2.40 57.53
N ARG A 46 21.87 3.20 57.56
CA ARG A 46 21.20 3.92 58.70
C ARG A 46 22.01 5.07 59.39
N HIS A 47 21.52 6.30 59.58
CA HIS A 47 20.28 6.73 60.27
C HIS A 47 19.90 8.21 59.96
N SER A 48 18.74 8.67 60.43
CA SER A 48 18.22 10.06 60.45
C SER A 48 17.06 10.16 61.48
N PRO A 49 16.38 11.31 61.75
CA PRO A 49 16.62 12.75 61.48
C PRO A 49 16.70 13.52 62.85
N PRO A 50 16.11 14.71 63.15
CA PRO A 50 15.68 15.90 62.37
C PRO A 50 16.18 17.27 62.97
N HIS A 51 15.80 18.43 62.37
CA HIS A 51 14.96 19.48 63.03
C HIS A 51 14.81 20.80 62.20
N HIS A 52 13.61 21.37 62.27
CA HIS A 52 13.13 22.76 62.08
C HIS A 52 13.76 23.79 61.10
N SER A 53 12.90 24.28 60.18
CA SER A 53 12.83 25.68 59.73
C SER A 53 12.00 26.53 60.73
N PRO A 54 11.98 27.89 60.69
CA PRO A 54 11.06 28.62 59.78
C PRO A 54 11.41 30.10 59.39
N LEU A 55 10.65 30.68 58.43
CA LEU A 55 10.37 32.14 58.21
C LEU A 55 11.56 33.08 57.81
N SER A 56 11.40 34.26 57.16
CA SER A 56 10.27 34.89 56.41
C SER A 56 10.67 36.17 55.63
N SER A 57 9.96 36.48 54.54
CA SER A 57 9.86 37.81 53.87
C SER A 57 11.16 38.35 53.21
N SER A 58 11.17 39.41 52.37
CA SER A 58 10.15 40.38 51.96
C SER A 58 10.35 40.85 50.49
N SER A 59 9.49 41.75 50.01
CA SER A 59 9.43 42.26 48.62
C SER A 59 10.05 43.65 48.43
N SER A 60 10.55 43.98 47.22
CA SER A 60 10.13 45.19 46.46
C SER A 60 10.91 45.39 45.14
N SER A 61 10.35 46.22 44.26
CA SER A 61 10.89 46.66 42.97
C SER A 61 11.31 48.13 43.00
N PHE A 62 12.23 48.57 42.13
CA PHE A 62 12.32 49.96 41.63
C PHE A 62 12.96 50.02 40.23
N SER A 63 13.08 51.21 39.62
CA SER A 63 13.27 51.44 38.17
C SER A 63 14.14 52.67 37.85
N GLN A 64 14.35 52.98 36.55
CA GLN A 64 14.89 54.22 35.92
C GLN A 64 16.44 54.38 35.79
N THR A 65 17.07 55.13 34.84
CA THR A 65 16.69 55.70 33.49
C THR A 65 17.88 56.38 32.72
N LEU A 66 17.99 56.22 31.38
CA LEU A 66 18.77 57.01 30.35
C LEU A 66 20.34 57.12 30.49
N ILE A 67 21.19 57.80 29.66
CA ILE A 67 21.04 58.83 28.58
C ILE A 67 22.21 58.84 27.51
N LEU A 68 21.94 59.30 26.25
CA LEU A 68 22.76 59.92 25.13
C LEU A 68 24.30 59.64 24.91
N SER A 69 24.98 59.90 23.77
CA SER A 69 24.82 60.82 22.59
C SER A 69 25.58 60.35 21.29
N THR A 70 25.45 61.06 20.14
CA THR A 70 26.09 60.82 18.79
C THR A 70 26.11 62.13 17.92
N PRO A 71 26.56 62.20 16.63
CA PRO A 71 27.41 61.33 15.78
C PRO A 71 28.79 62.01 15.40
N PRO A 72 29.15 62.64 14.22
CA PRO A 72 28.51 62.92 12.90
C PRO A 72 29.25 62.29 11.65
N SER A 73 29.69 63.09 10.65
CA SER A 73 30.23 62.70 9.30
C SER A 73 30.87 63.95 8.58
N PRO A 74 31.22 64.05 7.25
CA PRO A 74 31.26 63.10 6.10
C PRO A 74 32.46 63.22 5.08
N ALA A 75 32.56 62.33 4.07
CA ALA A 75 33.18 62.58 2.72
C ALA A 75 32.90 61.47 1.66
N ARG A 76 33.14 61.75 0.35
CA ARG A 76 33.01 60.87 -0.87
C ARG A 76 33.97 61.42 -1.99
N PRO A 77 33.96 60.97 -3.28
CA PRO A 77 34.34 59.65 -3.84
C PRO A 77 35.31 59.75 -5.07
N SER A 78 35.73 58.65 -5.71
CA SER A 78 36.20 58.67 -7.12
C SER A 78 36.09 57.31 -7.85
N ARG A 79 36.43 57.27 -9.15
CA ARG A 79 36.36 56.11 -10.08
C ARG A 79 37.73 55.84 -10.70
N ALA A 80 38.03 54.59 -11.09
CA ALA A 80 38.56 54.18 -12.41
C ALA A 80 39.05 52.71 -12.38
N ALA A 81 39.31 52.12 -13.55
CA ALA A 81 39.85 50.77 -13.71
C ALA A 81 41.15 50.77 -14.55
N THR A 82 41.95 49.71 -14.47
CA THR A 82 42.73 49.10 -15.58
C THR A 82 43.27 47.71 -15.13
N LYS A 83 43.80 46.91 -16.08
CA LYS A 83 43.96 45.45 -16.02
C LYS A 83 45.34 44.96 -15.53
N LEU A 84 45.33 43.68 -15.10
CA LEU A 84 46.23 42.58 -15.51
C LEU A 84 47.38 42.07 -14.58
N CYS A 85 47.20 40.81 -14.18
CA CYS A 85 48.18 39.69 -14.06
C CYS A 85 49.14 39.50 -12.87
N CYS A 86 49.04 38.27 -12.32
CA CYS A 86 50.07 37.43 -11.66
C CYS A 86 50.68 37.95 -10.33
N PHE A 87 50.66 37.21 -9.20
CA PHE A 87 50.72 35.75 -8.99
C PHE A 87 49.77 35.24 -7.88
N SER A 88 49.63 33.92 -7.77
CA SER A 88 48.87 33.19 -6.72
C SER A 88 49.57 33.19 -5.34
N PRO A 89 48.82 33.04 -4.24
CA PRO A 89 48.79 31.71 -3.61
C PRO A 89 47.38 31.21 -3.24
N SER A 90 47.20 29.89 -3.27
CA SER A 90 45.96 29.20 -2.87
C SER A 90 45.93 28.90 -1.37
N PRO A 91 44.72 28.85 -0.76
CA PRO A 91 44.42 27.89 0.30
C PRO A 91 43.33 26.90 -0.13
N LEU A 92 43.49 25.64 0.30
CA LEU A 92 42.66 24.49 -0.06
C LEU A 92 41.22 24.62 0.47
N THR A 93 40.23 24.54 -0.42
CA THR A 93 38.82 24.27 -0.06
C THR A 93 38.52 22.76 -0.14
N PRO A 94 37.92 22.13 0.89
CA PRO A 94 37.58 20.71 0.85
C PRO A 94 36.40 20.42 -0.11
N PRO A 95 36.48 19.38 -0.98
CA PRO A 95 35.49 19.14 -2.03
C PRO A 95 34.33 18.23 -1.58
N SER A 96 33.43 18.72 -0.72
CA SER A 96 32.28 17.91 -0.24
C SER A 96 30.92 18.62 -0.13
N CYS A 97 30.75 19.83 -0.68
CA CYS A 97 29.43 20.44 -0.88
C CYS A 97 28.89 20.19 -2.31
N ARG A 98 28.46 18.96 -2.60
CA ARG A 98 27.50 18.74 -3.69
C ARG A 98 26.18 19.39 -3.28
N LEU A 99 25.54 20.17 -4.15
CA LEU A 99 24.22 20.74 -3.86
C LEU A 99 23.22 19.61 -3.65
N PHE A 100 22.68 19.50 -2.44
CA PHE A 100 21.49 18.70 -2.17
C PHE A 100 20.32 19.29 -2.97
N ARG A 101 19.97 18.66 -4.10
CA ARG A 101 18.58 18.69 -4.59
C ARG A 101 17.74 17.86 -3.64
N ALA A 102 17.44 18.43 -2.47
CA ALA A 102 16.64 17.78 -1.45
C ALA A 102 15.29 17.36 -2.04
N GLN A 103 15.02 16.06 -2.01
CA GLN A 103 13.70 15.56 -2.36
C GLN A 103 12.69 16.01 -1.31
N ARG A 104 11.48 16.29 -1.76
CA ARG A 104 10.41 16.80 -0.91
C ARG A 104 9.54 15.65 -0.45
N VAL A 105 9.52 15.42 0.85
CA VAL A 105 8.83 14.30 1.49
C VAL A 105 7.49 14.77 2.03
N LEU A 106 6.44 14.05 1.64
CA LEU A 106 5.06 14.28 2.06
C LEU A 106 4.60 13.09 2.90
N THR A 107 4.59 13.25 4.22
CA THR A 107 4.30 12.18 5.17
C THR A 107 2.83 12.18 5.59
N PHE A 108 2.22 11.01 5.74
CA PHE A 108 0.85 10.81 6.20
C PHE A 108 0.81 10.12 7.58
N SER A 109 -0.10 10.60 8.42
CA SER A 109 -0.34 10.17 9.81
C SER A 109 -1.85 9.99 10.03
N LEU A 110 -2.30 9.10 10.92
CA LEU A 110 -3.72 8.80 11.14
C LEU A 110 -4.18 9.00 12.59
N SER A 111 -5.41 9.48 12.79
CA SER A 111 -6.10 9.48 14.10
C SER A 111 -6.89 8.21 14.37
N LYS A 112 -6.81 7.67 15.60
CA LYS A 112 -7.79 6.71 16.17
C LYS A 112 -9.09 7.46 16.57
N ARG A 113 -10.18 6.73 16.82
CA ARG A 113 -11.46 7.27 17.33
C ARG A 113 -11.39 7.42 18.87
N ALA A 114 -12.02 8.46 19.41
CA ALA A 114 -12.34 8.54 20.84
C ALA A 114 -13.77 8.03 21.09
N GLN A 115 -13.98 7.23 22.14
CA GLN A 115 -15.31 6.92 22.64
C GLN A 115 -15.95 8.17 23.27
N ILE A 116 -17.27 8.22 23.25
CA ILE A 116 -18.10 9.13 24.02
C ILE A 116 -19.13 8.22 24.70
N GLU A 117 -19.02 8.02 26.01
CA GLU A 117 -20.10 7.42 26.80
C GLU A 117 -21.21 8.46 26.99
N GLU A 118 -22.45 8.10 26.67
CA GLU A 118 -23.61 8.90 27.04
C GLU A 118 -23.97 8.62 28.50
N ARG A 119 -24.22 9.66 29.29
CA ARG A 119 -24.71 9.53 30.66
C ARG A 119 -26.22 9.54 30.66
N GLU A 120 -26.83 8.37 30.78
CA GLU A 120 -28.21 8.30 31.28
C GLU A 120 -28.23 8.71 32.76
N GLY A 121 -29.22 9.51 33.14
CA GLY A 121 -29.34 10.09 34.48
C GLY A 121 -30.15 9.19 35.39
N GLY A 122 -29.50 8.57 36.37
CA GLY A 122 -30.18 7.72 37.37
C GLY A 122 -31.11 8.52 38.29
N GLY A 123 -32.41 8.26 38.20
CA GLY A 123 -33.36 8.43 39.30
C GLY A 123 -33.38 7.17 40.18
N GLY A 124 -33.55 7.34 41.49
CA GLY A 124 -33.54 6.23 42.47
C GLY A 124 -34.93 5.73 42.86
N GLU A 125 -34.96 4.95 43.95
CA GLU A 125 -36.10 4.16 44.48
C GLU A 125 -36.40 2.88 43.67
N GLY A 126 -36.64 1.70 44.27
CA GLY A 126 -36.48 1.29 45.68
C GLY A 126 -37.23 -0.01 46.01
N GLY A 127 -36.73 -0.84 46.93
CA GLY A 127 -37.47 -1.96 47.53
C GLY A 127 -36.78 -3.34 47.52
N GLU A 128 -36.94 -4.09 48.61
CA GLU A 128 -36.48 -5.47 48.79
C GLU A 128 -37.61 -6.48 48.49
N ARG A 129 -37.27 -7.71 48.06
CA ARG A 129 -37.91 -8.98 48.50
C ARG A 129 -37.21 -10.24 48.00
N GLU A 130 -37.57 -11.38 48.62
CA GLU A 130 -36.89 -12.68 48.48
C GLU A 130 -37.41 -13.58 47.33
N ARG A 131 -36.61 -14.61 47.03
CA ARG A 131 -36.94 -16.02 46.72
C ARG A 131 -36.91 -16.57 45.28
N GLU A 132 -36.25 -17.73 45.25
CA GLU A 132 -36.52 -18.98 44.52
C GLU A 132 -35.83 -19.31 43.18
N ARG A 133 -34.98 -20.34 43.28
CA ARG A 133 -34.43 -21.30 42.31
C ARG A 133 -34.88 -21.19 40.84
N GLY A 134 -33.90 -21.10 39.93
CA GLY A 134 -34.07 -21.66 38.59
C GLY A 134 -32.92 -21.41 37.62
N ARG A 135 -32.10 -22.45 37.38
CA ARG A 135 -31.09 -22.58 36.30
C ARG A 135 -29.90 -21.61 36.34
N GLU A 136 -28.75 -22.16 35.96
CA GLU A 136 -27.60 -21.38 35.49
C GLU A 136 -27.85 -21.13 33.99
N GLU A 137 -28.40 -19.97 33.67
CA GLU A 137 -28.12 -19.35 32.37
C GLU A 137 -26.78 -18.64 32.54
N GLU A 138 -25.79 -18.97 31.71
CA GLU A 138 -24.55 -18.20 31.67
C GLU A 138 -24.87 -16.84 31.06
N ASP A 139 -24.79 -15.77 31.86
CA ASP A 139 -24.96 -14.40 31.38
C ASP A 139 -23.99 -14.14 30.21
N GLU A 140 -24.51 -14.00 28.98
CA GLU A 140 -23.75 -13.46 27.85
C GLU A 140 -23.44 -11.99 28.14
N VAL A 141 -22.36 -11.77 28.90
CA VAL A 141 -21.74 -10.46 29.08
C VAL A 141 -21.24 -10.01 27.72
N CYS A 142 -22.12 -9.32 27.00
CA CYS A 142 -21.87 -8.71 25.71
C CYS A 142 -20.82 -7.60 25.84
N VAL A 143 -19.55 -7.98 25.92
CA VAL A 143 -18.41 -7.08 25.79
C VAL A 143 -18.41 -6.56 24.35
N GLY A 144 -19.12 -5.46 24.12
CA GLY A 144 -19.26 -4.84 22.80
C GLY A 144 -17.92 -4.33 22.30
N ASP A 145 -17.24 -5.14 21.48
CA ASP A 145 -15.85 -4.90 21.09
C ASP A 145 -15.66 -3.59 20.32
N GLY A 146 -14.66 -2.83 20.76
CA GLY A 146 -14.47 -1.42 20.45
C GLY A 146 -13.75 -1.17 19.13
N GLY A 147 -14.34 -1.66 18.03
CA GLY A 147 -13.75 -1.67 16.68
C GLY A 147 -12.85 -0.46 16.33
N VAL A 148 -11.55 -0.72 16.18
CA VAL A 148 -10.54 0.28 15.81
C VAL A 148 -10.71 0.69 14.36
N VAL A 149 -10.80 1.99 14.08
CA VAL A 149 -11.04 2.50 12.70
C VAL A 149 -9.74 2.55 11.88
N SER A 150 -9.07 1.42 11.71
CA SER A 150 -7.93 1.20 10.80
C SER A 150 -8.35 1.15 9.32
N GLY A 151 -9.38 1.91 8.93
CA GLY A 151 -10.00 1.88 7.59
C GLY A 151 -10.35 3.25 6.98
N LEU A 152 -9.85 4.36 7.55
CA LEU A 152 -10.23 5.74 7.18
C LEU A 152 -9.79 6.22 5.77
N GLY A 153 -9.26 5.33 4.93
CA GLY A 153 -8.85 5.66 3.56
C GLY A 153 -7.51 6.40 3.43
N LYS A 154 -6.49 5.99 4.21
CA LYS A 154 -5.11 6.52 4.10
C LYS A 154 -4.57 6.42 2.68
N GLY A 155 -4.37 5.20 2.17
CA GLY A 155 -3.82 4.96 0.83
C GLY A 155 -4.61 5.64 -0.28
N VAL A 156 -5.95 5.70 -0.18
CA VAL A 156 -6.80 6.46 -1.12
C VAL A 156 -6.49 7.96 -1.06
N THR A 157 -6.36 8.55 0.14
CA THR A 157 -6.06 9.97 0.33
C THR A 157 -4.67 10.34 -0.17
N ALA A 158 -3.66 9.55 0.23
CA ALA A 158 -2.26 9.80 -0.10
C ALA A 158 -1.95 9.53 -1.58
N SER A 159 -2.48 8.45 -2.17
CA SER A 159 -2.37 8.21 -3.61
C SER A 159 -3.12 9.28 -4.43
N SER A 160 -4.29 9.74 -3.97
CA SER A 160 -5.02 10.84 -4.63
C SER A 160 -4.24 12.15 -4.58
N ILE A 161 -3.56 12.46 -3.47
CA ILE A 161 -2.68 13.64 -3.40
C ILE A 161 -1.49 13.49 -4.36
N GLY A 162 -0.90 12.30 -4.46
CA GLY A 162 0.10 11.99 -5.48
C GLY A 162 -0.42 12.19 -6.92
N VAL A 163 -1.70 11.87 -7.20
CA VAL A 163 -2.35 12.16 -8.49
C VAL A 163 -2.42 13.66 -8.75
N VAL A 164 -2.86 14.47 -7.77
CA VAL A 164 -2.93 15.93 -7.97
C VAL A 164 -1.53 16.53 -8.16
N LEU A 165 -0.52 16.06 -7.43
CA LEU A 165 0.88 16.50 -7.61
C LEU A 165 1.47 16.08 -8.96
N LYS A 166 1.19 14.86 -9.44
CA LYS A 166 1.56 14.41 -10.79
C LYS A 166 0.86 15.24 -11.87
N ALA A 167 -0.40 15.63 -11.64
CA ALA A 167 -1.16 16.53 -12.51
C ALA A 167 -0.67 17.99 -12.47
N CYS A 168 0.08 18.40 -11.44
CA CYS A 168 0.85 19.64 -11.40
C CYS A 168 2.19 19.57 -12.17
N GLY A 169 2.56 18.41 -12.74
CA GLY A 169 3.78 18.20 -13.53
C GLY A 169 4.96 17.55 -12.76
N LEU A 170 4.78 17.19 -11.49
CA LEU A 170 5.84 16.61 -10.66
C LEU A 170 6.01 15.10 -10.90
N ARG A 171 7.25 14.59 -10.79
CA ARG A 171 7.50 13.16 -10.65
C ARG A 171 7.29 12.72 -9.20
N VAL A 172 6.43 11.73 -9.00
CA VAL A 172 6.01 11.25 -7.68
C VAL A 172 6.40 9.79 -7.50
N THR A 173 7.01 9.46 -6.36
CA THR A 173 7.16 8.09 -5.86
C THR A 173 6.38 7.89 -4.57
N SER A 174 6.23 6.64 -4.11
CA SER A 174 5.56 6.31 -2.85
C SER A 174 6.37 5.33 -2.00
N ILE A 175 6.26 5.46 -0.69
CA ILE A 175 6.73 4.51 0.33
C ILE A 175 5.59 4.25 1.31
N LYS A 176 5.25 2.98 1.54
CA LYS A 176 4.33 2.54 2.61
C LYS A 176 5.18 1.99 3.74
N ILE A 177 4.96 2.49 4.95
CA ILE A 177 5.58 2.01 6.18
C ILE A 177 4.51 1.23 6.94
N ASP A 178 4.81 -0.03 7.26
CA ASP A 178 3.91 -0.94 7.94
C ASP A 178 4.47 -1.34 9.31
N PRO A 179 3.76 -1.04 10.41
CA PRO A 179 4.27 -1.29 11.75
C PRO A 179 4.32 -2.78 12.14
N TYR A 180 3.70 -3.68 11.36
CA TYR A 180 3.68 -5.11 11.64
C TYR A 180 5.08 -5.76 11.63
N LEU A 181 5.22 -6.88 12.36
CA LEU A 181 6.51 -7.57 12.57
C LEU A 181 6.97 -8.46 11.41
N ASN A 182 6.08 -8.88 10.49
CA ASN A 182 6.47 -9.68 9.33
C ASN A 182 7.41 -8.89 8.39
N THR A 183 8.36 -9.56 7.74
CA THR A 183 9.30 -8.94 6.77
C THR A 183 8.59 -8.50 5.48
N ASP A 184 7.51 -9.17 5.12
CA ASP A 184 6.69 -8.95 3.93
C ASP A 184 5.25 -9.45 4.20
N ALA A 185 4.34 -9.29 3.23
CA ALA A 185 2.95 -9.74 3.36
C ALA A 185 2.73 -11.20 2.89
N GLY A 186 3.75 -11.87 2.35
CA GLY A 186 3.59 -13.15 1.63
C GLY A 186 3.10 -14.31 2.49
N THR A 187 3.37 -14.27 3.80
CA THR A 187 2.95 -15.31 4.76
C THR A 187 1.62 -15.03 5.45
N MET A 188 0.95 -13.92 5.16
CA MET A 188 -0.28 -13.51 5.86
C MET A 188 -1.54 -14.19 5.29
N SER A 189 -2.54 -14.37 6.14
CA SER A 189 -3.86 -14.84 5.70
C SER A 189 -4.64 -13.71 5.02
N PRO A 190 -5.28 -13.95 3.85
CA PRO A 190 -6.18 -12.97 3.24
C PRO A 190 -7.40 -12.58 4.08
N PHE A 191 -7.67 -13.31 5.18
CA PHE A 191 -8.66 -12.94 6.18
C PHE A 191 -8.18 -11.82 7.13
N GLU A 192 -6.89 -11.78 7.46
CA GLU A 192 -6.31 -10.92 8.50
C GLU A 192 -5.85 -9.57 7.93
N HIS A 193 -5.30 -9.61 6.72
CA HIS A 193 -4.62 -8.47 6.09
C HIS A 193 -5.18 -8.11 4.70
N GLY A 194 -6.23 -8.81 4.24
CA GLY A 194 -6.70 -8.73 2.87
C GLY A 194 -5.70 -9.31 1.86
N GLU A 195 -5.92 -9.02 0.58
CA GLU A 195 -5.14 -9.55 -0.53
C GLU A 195 -3.64 -9.15 -0.52
N VAL A 196 -2.75 -10.13 -0.67
CA VAL A 196 -1.31 -9.90 -0.90
C VAL A 196 -1.09 -9.34 -2.31
N PHE A 197 -0.63 -8.09 -2.41
CA PHE A 197 -0.28 -7.48 -3.69
C PHE A 197 1.14 -7.88 -4.11
N VAL A 198 1.35 -8.16 -5.39
CA VAL A 198 2.67 -8.56 -5.93
C VAL A 198 3.22 -7.48 -6.84
N LEU A 199 4.53 -7.23 -6.74
CA LEU A 199 5.27 -6.22 -7.52
C LEU A 199 6.05 -6.83 -8.71
N ASP A 200 6.55 -5.98 -9.61
CA ASP A 200 7.27 -6.43 -10.81
C ASP A 200 8.57 -7.19 -10.45
N ASP A 201 9.23 -6.81 -9.36
CA ASP A 201 10.44 -7.44 -8.81
C ASP A 201 10.16 -8.68 -7.94
N GLY A 202 8.90 -9.07 -7.78
CA GLY A 202 8.50 -10.17 -6.90
C GLY A 202 8.55 -9.83 -5.40
N GLY A 203 8.39 -8.54 -5.05
CA GLY A 203 7.98 -8.19 -3.68
C GLY A 203 6.53 -8.58 -3.42
N GLU A 204 6.28 -9.21 -2.27
CA GLU A 204 4.94 -9.49 -1.73
C GLU A 204 4.62 -8.44 -0.67
N VAL A 205 3.59 -7.63 -0.88
CA VAL A 205 3.41 -6.37 -0.15
C VAL A 205 1.94 -6.10 0.19
N ASP A 206 1.73 -5.16 1.12
CA ASP A 206 0.44 -4.62 1.49
C ASP A 206 -0.37 -4.11 0.26
N LEU A 207 -1.67 -4.38 0.29
CA LEU A 207 -2.67 -4.04 -0.71
C LEU A 207 -2.71 -2.54 -1.10
N ASP A 208 -2.37 -1.63 -0.18
CA ASP A 208 -2.28 -0.19 -0.44
C ASP A 208 -1.16 0.17 -1.44
N LEU A 209 -0.09 -0.63 -1.58
CA LEU A 209 0.87 -0.42 -2.68
C LEU A 209 0.19 -0.59 -4.05
N GLY A 210 -0.83 -1.44 -4.13
CA GLY A 210 -1.70 -1.54 -5.29
C GLY A 210 -2.54 -0.29 -5.53
N ASN A 211 -2.93 0.46 -4.51
CA ASN A 211 -3.60 1.75 -4.67
C ASN A 211 -2.65 2.80 -5.27
N TYR A 212 -1.41 2.90 -4.78
CA TYR A 212 -0.39 3.79 -5.36
C TYR A 212 -0.07 3.46 -6.82
N GLU A 213 0.20 2.19 -7.13
CA GLU A 213 0.45 1.76 -8.51
C GLU A 213 -0.72 2.08 -9.45
N ARG A 214 -1.96 1.84 -9.00
CA ARG A 214 -3.19 2.09 -9.78
C ARG A 214 -3.44 3.56 -10.04
N PHE A 215 -3.36 4.40 -9.01
CA PHE A 215 -3.66 5.82 -9.12
C PHE A 215 -2.54 6.59 -9.82
N LEU A 216 -1.28 6.29 -9.51
CA LEU A 216 -0.15 7.07 -10.01
C LEU A 216 0.36 6.59 -11.38
N ASP A 217 -0.03 5.42 -11.88
CA ASP A 217 0.51 4.80 -13.10
C ASP A 217 2.05 4.74 -13.03
N ILE A 218 2.53 4.02 -12.00
CA ILE A 218 3.93 3.76 -11.67
C ILE A 218 4.16 2.25 -11.43
N LYS A 219 5.43 1.87 -11.24
CA LYS A 219 5.85 0.53 -10.82
C LYS A 219 6.67 0.62 -9.54
N LEU A 220 6.20 0.01 -8.46
CA LEU A 220 6.92 -0.03 -7.17
C LEU A 220 7.81 -1.28 -7.07
N THR A 221 8.75 -1.25 -6.13
CA THR A 221 9.67 -2.36 -5.79
C THR A 221 9.47 -2.82 -4.34
N ARG A 222 9.99 -3.98 -3.95
CA ARG A 222 9.92 -4.51 -2.58
C ARG A 222 10.45 -3.57 -1.48
N ASP A 223 11.27 -2.59 -1.87
CA ASP A 223 11.87 -1.59 -1.00
C ASP A 223 10.96 -0.37 -0.75
N ASN A 224 9.95 -0.15 -1.60
CA ASN A 224 8.90 0.85 -1.38
C ASN A 224 7.91 0.44 -0.28
N ASN A 225 8.00 -0.80 0.22
CA ASN A 225 7.34 -1.27 1.43
C ASN A 225 8.40 -1.40 2.53
N ILE A 226 8.24 -0.67 3.63
CA ILE A 226 9.08 -0.77 4.83
C ILE A 226 8.26 -1.46 5.90
N THR A 227 8.77 -2.51 6.54
CA THR A 227 8.11 -3.15 7.68
C THR A 227 9.02 -3.16 8.92
N THR A 228 8.46 -3.31 10.11
CA THR A 228 9.25 -3.47 11.34
C THR A 228 10.20 -4.67 11.22
N GLY A 229 9.70 -5.81 10.73
CA GLY A 229 10.52 -6.99 10.46
C GLY A 229 11.70 -6.72 9.54
N LYS A 230 11.47 -6.02 8.42
CA LYS A 230 12.49 -5.70 7.40
C LYS A 230 13.59 -4.79 7.95
N ILE A 231 13.23 -3.77 8.74
CA ILE A 231 14.20 -2.88 9.41
C ILE A 231 14.98 -3.63 10.50
N TYR A 232 14.30 -4.36 11.38
CA TYR A 232 14.93 -5.06 12.50
C TYR A 232 15.87 -6.16 11.98
N GLN A 233 15.45 -6.92 10.95
CA GLN A 233 16.30 -7.90 10.29
C GLN A 233 17.56 -7.24 9.69
N SER A 234 17.44 -6.08 9.05
CA SER A 234 18.59 -5.34 8.49
C SER A 234 19.57 -4.90 9.58
N VAL A 235 19.08 -4.33 10.68
CA VAL A 235 19.92 -3.87 11.81
C VAL A 235 20.59 -5.03 12.55
N ILE A 236 19.89 -6.16 12.73
CA ILE A 236 20.49 -7.38 13.30
C ILE A 236 21.59 -7.93 12.37
N HIS A 237 21.42 -7.90 11.04
CA HIS A 237 22.49 -8.31 10.12
C HIS A 237 23.70 -7.36 10.17
N LYS A 238 23.49 -6.04 10.27
CA LYS A 238 24.57 -5.05 10.50
C LYS A 238 25.31 -5.33 11.82
N GLU A 239 24.60 -5.68 12.90
CA GLU A 239 25.18 -6.06 14.20
C GLU A 239 26.04 -7.32 14.11
N ARG A 240 25.48 -8.43 13.62
CA ARG A 240 26.22 -9.71 13.49
C ARG A 240 27.44 -9.63 12.57
N LYS A 241 27.45 -8.68 11.62
CA LYS A 241 28.57 -8.37 10.72
C LYS A 241 29.64 -7.47 11.35
N GLY A 242 29.35 -6.83 12.49
CA GLY A 242 30.26 -5.95 13.21
C GLY A 242 30.23 -4.48 12.76
N ASP A 243 29.25 -4.05 11.95
CA ASP A 243 29.20 -2.71 11.35
C ASP A 243 29.06 -1.58 12.39
N TYR A 244 28.58 -1.90 13.60
CA TYR A 244 28.49 -0.98 14.75
C TYR A 244 29.74 -0.98 15.65
N LEU A 245 30.85 -1.61 15.23
CA LEU A 245 32.15 -1.64 15.93
C LEU A 245 32.06 -2.14 17.39
N GLY A 246 31.20 -3.13 17.65
CA GLY A 246 31.00 -3.71 18.98
C GLY A 246 30.25 -2.83 19.99
N LYS A 247 29.66 -1.71 19.56
CA LYS A 247 28.80 -0.87 20.40
C LYS A 247 27.41 -1.48 20.58
N THR A 248 26.77 -1.19 21.70
CA THR A 248 25.40 -1.63 21.98
C THR A 248 24.40 -0.98 21.03
N VAL A 249 23.72 -1.80 20.24
CA VAL A 249 22.62 -1.37 19.35
C VAL A 249 21.36 -1.11 20.18
N GLN A 250 20.62 -0.07 19.81
CA GLN A 250 19.42 0.44 20.50
C GLN A 250 18.44 1.04 19.49
N VAL A 251 17.14 1.11 19.82
CA VAL A 251 16.10 1.67 18.94
C VAL A 251 16.46 3.09 18.47
N VAL A 252 16.79 3.98 19.41
CA VAL A 252 17.40 5.27 19.10
C VAL A 252 18.90 5.17 19.36
N PRO A 253 19.79 5.62 18.44
CA PRO A 253 19.48 6.07 17.08
C PRO A 253 19.42 4.93 16.05
N HIS A 254 19.86 3.71 16.35
CA HIS A 254 20.22 2.73 15.30
C HIS A 254 19.05 2.22 14.44
N ILE A 255 17.84 2.09 15.00
CA ILE A 255 16.63 1.74 14.23
C ILE A 255 16.08 3.00 13.53
N THR A 256 16.08 4.15 14.20
CA THR A 256 15.58 5.41 13.61
C THR A 256 16.45 5.91 12.46
N ASP A 257 17.77 5.74 12.54
CA ASP A 257 18.73 5.98 11.47
C ASP A 257 18.50 5.00 10.30
N ALA A 258 18.32 3.71 10.57
CA ALA A 258 18.08 2.71 9.52
C ALA A 258 16.78 2.98 8.75
N ILE A 259 15.72 3.45 9.41
CA ILE A 259 14.48 3.91 8.76
C ILE A 259 14.76 5.12 7.87
N GLN A 260 15.51 6.11 8.36
CA GLN A 260 15.85 7.32 7.62
C GLN A 260 16.77 7.05 6.40
N GLU A 261 17.80 6.21 6.57
CA GLU A 261 18.65 5.70 5.48
C GLU A 261 17.80 5.05 4.38
N TRP A 262 16.81 4.23 4.77
CA TRP A 262 15.93 3.54 3.84
C TRP A 262 15.04 4.52 3.07
N ILE A 263 14.44 5.49 3.77
CA ILE A 263 13.59 6.51 3.16
C ILE A 263 14.35 7.32 2.10
N GLU A 264 15.54 7.85 2.41
CA GLU A 264 16.33 8.62 1.44
C GLU A 264 16.76 7.78 0.24
N ARG A 265 17.26 6.56 0.51
CA ARG A 265 17.70 5.63 -0.53
C ARG A 265 16.59 5.29 -1.51
N VAL A 266 15.38 5.03 -1.02
CA VAL A 266 14.24 4.59 -1.84
C VAL A 266 13.51 5.76 -2.50
N ALA A 267 13.43 6.92 -1.85
CA ALA A 267 12.86 8.13 -2.46
C ALA A 267 13.60 8.52 -3.76
N HIS A 268 14.92 8.27 -3.83
CA HIS A 268 15.72 8.53 -5.03
C HIS A 268 15.51 7.52 -6.18
N ILE A 269 14.86 6.38 -5.97
CA ILE A 269 14.66 5.35 -7.01
C ILE A 269 13.56 5.79 -8.00
N PRO A 270 13.82 5.77 -9.33
CA PRO A 270 12.80 6.08 -10.32
C PRO A 270 11.76 4.94 -10.47
N VAL A 271 10.49 5.28 -10.25
CA VAL A 271 9.33 4.35 -10.35
C VAL A 271 8.41 4.63 -11.55
N ASP A 272 8.67 5.71 -12.31
CA ASP A 272 7.90 6.16 -13.47
C ASP A 272 8.54 5.78 -14.83
N GLY A 273 9.58 4.95 -14.81
CA GLY A 273 10.31 4.49 -16.00
C GLY A 273 11.22 5.54 -16.66
N LYS A 274 11.47 6.69 -16.01
CA LYS A 274 12.38 7.74 -16.50
C LYS A 274 13.65 7.82 -15.67
N GLU A 275 14.74 8.28 -16.28
CA GLU A 275 16.02 8.47 -15.58
C GLU A 275 15.98 9.57 -14.51
N GLY A 276 16.92 9.51 -13.56
CA GLY A 276 17.03 10.45 -12.45
C GLY A 276 15.91 10.34 -11.40
N PRO A 277 16.06 11.01 -10.25
CA PRO A 277 15.16 10.85 -9.11
C PRO A 277 13.78 11.53 -9.32
N PRO A 278 12.73 11.06 -8.63
CA PRO A 278 11.46 11.76 -8.43
C PRO A 278 11.63 13.16 -7.79
N ASP A 279 10.68 14.07 -8.02
CA ASP A 279 10.65 15.39 -7.36
C ASP A 279 10.06 15.31 -5.93
N VAL A 280 9.06 14.43 -5.72
CA VAL A 280 8.33 14.25 -4.46
C VAL A 280 8.21 12.77 -4.09
N CYS A 281 8.36 12.45 -2.79
CA CYS A 281 8.06 11.13 -2.23
C CYS A 281 6.85 11.23 -1.29
N VAL A 282 5.80 10.47 -1.58
CA VAL A 282 4.64 10.27 -0.70
C VAL A 282 4.97 9.15 0.29
N ILE A 283 4.95 9.42 1.59
CA ILE A 283 5.23 8.41 2.63
C ILE A 283 3.97 8.21 3.46
N GLU A 284 3.40 7.01 3.44
CA GLU A 284 2.30 6.63 4.31
C GLU A 284 2.78 5.82 5.49
N LEU A 285 2.44 6.25 6.71
CA LEU A 285 2.56 5.42 7.90
C LEU A 285 1.25 4.64 8.16
N GLY A 286 1.39 3.32 8.20
CA GLY A 286 0.38 2.34 8.60
C GLY A 286 -0.06 2.47 10.06
N GLY A 287 -0.88 1.53 10.53
CA GLY A 287 -1.44 1.58 11.89
C GLY A 287 -2.27 2.85 12.18
N THR A 288 -2.33 3.25 13.45
CA THR A 288 -2.94 4.50 13.93
C THR A 288 -2.03 5.29 14.87
N ILE A 289 -2.24 6.60 14.96
CA ILE A 289 -1.50 7.52 15.84
C ILE A 289 -2.49 8.22 16.77
N GLY A 290 -2.53 7.75 18.00
CA GLY A 290 -3.37 8.28 19.07
C GLY A 290 -2.67 8.09 20.41
N ALA A 291 -3.23 8.67 21.46
CA ALA A 291 -2.76 8.48 22.82
C ALA A 291 -3.93 8.06 23.71
N THR A 292 -3.75 6.93 24.40
CA THR A 292 -4.23 6.69 25.77
C THR A 292 -5.74 6.49 25.97
N PHE A 293 -6.10 5.28 26.44
CA PHE A 293 -7.38 5.02 27.09
C PHE A 293 -7.41 5.66 28.49
N PHE A 294 -8.57 6.15 28.92
CA PHE A 294 -8.80 6.43 30.34
C PHE A 294 -8.95 5.11 31.11
N SER A 295 -7.98 4.76 31.95
CA SER A 295 -8.22 3.83 33.06
C SER A 295 -9.21 4.47 34.03
N ARG A 296 -10.22 3.71 34.50
CA ARG A 296 -11.11 4.17 35.59
C ARG A 296 -10.46 4.10 36.99
N HIS A 297 -9.22 3.60 37.11
CA HIS A 297 -8.51 3.53 38.38
C HIS A 297 -7.07 4.06 38.32
N ASN A 298 -6.68 4.67 39.44
CA ASN A 298 -5.39 5.22 39.85
C ASN A 298 -4.92 6.52 39.17
N ASP A 299 -5.01 7.61 39.92
CA ASP A 299 -4.16 8.79 39.75
C ASP A 299 -2.66 8.40 39.71
N SER A 300 -1.86 9.20 38.99
CA SER A 300 -0.40 9.11 38.76
C SER A 300 0.13 8.27 37.57
N GLY A 301 -0.68 7.43 36.91
CA GLY A 301 -0.22 6.56 35.81
C GLY A 301 -0.67 6.96 34.39
N MET A 302 -0.07 7.98 33.77
CA MET A 302 -0.36 8.33 32.36
C MET A 302 0.41 7.42 31.40
N PHE A 303 -0.16 6.27 31.04
CA PHE A 303 0.43 5.35 30.05
C PHE A 303 0.06 5.77 28.61
N ASP A 304 1.03 6.34 27.89
CA ASP A 304 0.88 6.74 26.49
C ASP A 304 0.80 5.56 25.51
N ALA A 305 -0.33 4.87 25.54
CA ALA A 305 -0.70 3.80 24.62
C ALA A 305 -1.11 4.37 23.25
N GLY A 306 -0.13 4.86 22.49
CA GLY A 306 -0.17 4.75 21.04
C GLY A 306 0.11 3.31 20.60
N ASP A 307 -0.16 2.97 19.34
CA ASP A 307 0.18 1.65 18.80
C ASP A 307 1.72 1.51 18.87
N ILE A 308 2.23 0.69 19.81
CA ILE A 308 3.67 0.67 20.23
C ILE A 308 4.60 0.44 19.04
N GLU A 309 4.16 -0.42 18.12
CA GLU A 309 4.80 -0.74 16.85
C GLU A 309 5.11 0.50 15.97
N SER A 310 4.30 1.55 16.07
CA SER A 310 4.47 2.80 15.30
C SER A 310 5.46 3.77 15.92
N MET A 311 5.80 3.63 17.22
CA MET A 311 6.66 4.60 17.92
C MET A 311 8.05 4.79 17.28
N PRO A 312 8.78 3.74 16.84
CA PRO A 312 10.08 3.91 16.20
C PRO A 312 10.00 4.69 14.88
N PHE A 313 8.92 4.53 14.11
CA PHE A 313 8.72 5.24 12.85
C PHE A 313 8.35 6.71 13.07
N ILE A 314 7.56 7.02 14.09
CA ILE A 314 7.20 8.40 14.44
C ILE A 314 8.44 9.18 14.88
N GLU A 315 9.26 8.60 15.75
CA GLU A 315 10.53 9.21 16.17
C GLU A 315 11.49 9.37 14.99
N ALA A 316 11.64 8.35 14.13
CA ALA A 316 12.45 8.44 12.92
C ALA A 316 11.98 9.56 11.97
N LEU A 317 10.67 9.70 11.75
CA LEU A 317 10.08 10.77 10.93
C LEU A 317 10.20 12.15 11.59
N GLY A 318 10.16 12.21 12.93
CA GLY A 318 10.47 13.41 13.71
C GLY A 318 11.90 13.88 13.45
N GLN A 319 12.89 13.03 13.74
CA GLN A 319 14.32 13.28 13.46
C GLN A 319 14.55 13.67 11.99
N PHE A 320 13.93 12.93 11.07
CA PHE A 320 14.03 13.17 9.63
C PHE A 320 13.55 14.56 9.21
N SER A 321 12.43 15.04 9.78
CA SER A 321 11.86 16.35 9.44
C SER A 321 12.81 17.51 9.77
N TYR A 322 13.58 17.40 10.86
CA TYR A 322 14.66 18.33 11.17
C TYR A 322 15.86 18.15 10.23
N ARG A 323 16.23 16.91 9.89
CA ARG A 323 17.39 16.57 9.05
C ARG A 323 17.28 17.10 7.62
N VAL A 324 16.10 16.98 6.98
CA VAL A 324 15.88 17.51 5.62
C VAL A 324 15.63 19.02 5.58
N GLY A 325 15.29 19.61 6.72
CA GLY A 325 15.10 21.05 6.89
C GLY A 325 13.76 21.60 6.36
N PRO A 326 13.45 22.86 6.72
CA PRO A 326 12.18 23.51 6.38
C PRO A 326 12.01 23.65 4.87
N GLY A 327 10.82 23.34 4.38
CA GLY A 327 10.51 23.36 2.94
C GLY A 327 10.76 22.04 2.21
N ASN A 328 11.33 21.03 2.88
CA ASN A 328 11.55 19.69 2.30
C ASN A 328 10.71 18.59 2.97
N PHE A 329 9.96 18.91 4.02
CA PHE A 329 9.02 18.01 4.71
C PHE A 329 7.63 18.66 4.79
N CYS A 330 6.58 17.87 4.60
CA CYS A 330 5.19 18.27 4.80
C CYS A 330 4.40 17.11 5.42
N LEU A 331 3.74 17.36 6.55
CA LEU A 331 2.93 16.37 7.26
C LEU A 331 1.43 16.61 7.02
N VAL A 332 0.76 15.60 6.46
CA VAL A 332 -0.69 15.54 6.30
C VAL A 332 -1.25 14.58 7.35
N HIS A 333 -2.00 15.10 8.31
CA HIS A 333 -2.65 14.27 9.33
C HIS A 333 -4.10 14.00 8.94
N VAL A 334 -4.41 12.73 8.67
CA VAL A 334 -5.75 12.23 8.38
C VAL A 334 -6.48 11.99 9.70
N SER A 335 -7.72 12.45 9.84
CA SER A 335 -8.49 12.28 11.08
C SER A 335 -9.99 12.16 10.81
N LEU A 336 -10.69 11.39 11.65
CA LEU A 336 -12.14 11.25 11.59
C LEU A 336 -12.82 12.39 12.37
N VAL A 337 -13.71 13.12 11.69
CA VAL A 337 -14.68 14.03 12.29
C VAL A 337 -16.05 13.34 12.18
N PRO A 338 -16.48 12.57 13.19
CA PRO A 338 -17.75 11.85 13.13
C PRO A 338 -18.94 12.82 13.22
N VAL A 339 -19.99 12.50 12.47
CA VAL A 339 -21.29 13.17 12.54
C VAL A 339 -22.21 12.30 13.40
N LEU A 340 -22.83 12.86 14.44
CA LEU A 340 -23.79 12.11 15.25
C LEU A 340 -25.17 12.16 14.58
N ASN A 341 -25.64 11.02 14.06
CA ASN A 341 -26.87 10.92 13.26
C ASN A 341 -28.12 11.53 13.94
N VAL A 342 -28.20 11.46 15.27
CA VAL A 342 -29.34 11.97 16.07
C VAL A 342 -29.45 13.51 16.05
N VAL A 343 -28.32 14.22 15.94
CA VAL A 343 -28.25 15.69 16.08
C VAL A 343 -27.70 16.37 14.81
N GLY A 344 -27.03 15.62 13.93
CA GLY A 344 -26.33 16.15 12.76
C GLY A 344 -25.01 16.88 13.07
N GLU A 345 -24.63 17.01 14.35
CA GLU A 345 -23.45 17.78 14.76
C GLU A 345 -22.13 17.08 14.40
N GLN A 346 -21.20 17.84 13.81
CA GLN A 346 -19.86 17.39 13.43
C GLN A 346 -18.89 17.49 14.62
N LYS A 347 -18.56 16.35 15.26
CA LYS A 347 -17.79 16.33 16.51
C LYS A 347 -16.28 16.44 16.24
N THR A 348 -15.73 17.63 16.44
CA THR A 348 -14.31 17.96 16.22
C THR A 348 -13.34 17.41 17.28
N LYS A 349 -13.83 16.89 18.42
CA LYS A 349 -12.97 16.49 19.54
C LYS A 349 -11.92 15.41 19.21
N PRO A 350 -12.24 14.30 18.52
CA PRO A 350 -11.23 13.26 18.21
C PRO A 350 -10.00 13.82 17.49
N THR A 351 -10.19 14.69 16.49
CA THR A 351 -9.10 15.38 15.78
C THR A 351 -8.27 16.28 16.70
N GLN A 352 -8.90 17.00 17.64
CA GLN A 352 -8.16 17.82 18.62
C GLN A 352 -7.25 16.96 19.51
N HIS A 353 -7.73 15.79 19.95
CA HIS A 353 -6.96 14.88 20.79
C HIS A 353 -5.81 14.20 20.03
N SER A 354 -6.03 13.72 18.80
CA SER A 354 -4.93 13.14 18.00
C SER A 354 -3.89 14.17 17.58
N VAL A 355 -4.27 15.41 17.20
CA VAL A 355 -3.30 16.50 16.94
C VAL A 355 -2.57 16.96 18.21
N ARG A 356 -3.11 16.72 19.41
CA ARG A 356 -2.36 16.87 20.66
C ARG A 356 -1.34 15.74 20.84
N GLY A 357 -1.74 14.48 20.63
CA GLY A 357 -0.84 13.31 20.72
C GLY A 357 0.33 13.39 19.72
N LEU A 358 0.03 13.69 18.46
CA LEU A 358 1.02 13.86 17.39
C LEU A 358 2.07 14.94 17.73
N ARG A 359 1.64 16.07 18.30
CA ARG A 359 2.53 17.13 18.81
C ARG A 359 3.34 16.72 20.03
N GLY A 360 2.80 15.85 20.90
CA GLY A 360 3.55 15.23 21.99
C GLY A 360 4.70 14.36 21.50
N LEU A 361 4.50 13.68 20.37
CA LEU A 361 5.52 12.90 19.65
C LEU A 361 6.36 13.76 18.68
N GLY A 362 6.52 15.05 18.95
CA GLY A 362 7.39 15.97 18.20
C GLY A 362 6.93 16.39 16.81
N LEU A 363 5.82 15.84 16.28
CA LEU A 363 5.33 16.12 14.93
C LEU A 363 4.19 17.15 14.92
N THR A 364 4.28 18.17 14.06
CA THR A 364 3.22 19.18 13.87
C THR A 364 2.63 19.08 12.46
N PRO A 365 1.32 18.88 12.30
CA PRO A 365 0.70 18.74 10.98
C PRO A 365 0.70 20.07 10.24
N ASN A 366 1.04 20.05 8.94
CA ASN A 366 0.93 21.23 8.08
C ASN A 366 -0.44 21.31 7.39
N ILE A 367 -1.12 20.16 7.25
CA ILE A 367 -2.44 19.99 6.63
C ILE A 367 -3.24 18.98 7.46
N LEU A 368 -4.53 19.25 7.65
CA LEU A 368 -5.49 18.29 8.20
C LEU A 368 -6.39 17.75 7.08
N ALA A 369 -6.48 16.44 6.98
CA ALA A 369 -7.35 15.73 6.04
C ALA A 369 -8.49 15.07 6.83
N CYS A 370 -9.59 15.80 6.99
CA CYS A 370 -10.68 15.40 7.88
C CYS A 370 -11.70 14.53 7.14
N ARG A 371 -11.67 13.21 7.38
CA ARG A 371 -12.69 12.27 6.93
C ARG A 371 -14.00 12.52 7.69
N SER A 372 -15.11 12.55 6.98
CA SER A 372 -16.46 12.62 7.57
C SER A 372 -17.48 12.00 6.60
N SER A 373 -18.76 11.96 6.97
CA SER A 373 -19.83 11.53 6.04
C SER A 373 -20.44 12.69 5.25
N LYS A 374 -20.28 13.93 5.73
CA LYS A 374 -20.74 15.17 5.08
C LYS A 374 -19.58 16.16 4.94
N ALA A 375 -19.71 17.13 4.04
CA ALA A 375 -18.75 18.22 3.93
C ALA A 375 -18.68 19.01 5.26
N LEU A 376 -17.48 19.41 5.67
CA LEU A 376 -17.32 20.15 6.93
C LEU A 376 -17.84 21.58 6.85
N ASP A 377 -18.59 21.98 7.88
CA ASP A 377 -19.07 23.36 8.04
C ASP A 377 -17.89 24.33 8.25
N GLU A 378 -18.02 25.59 7.84
CA GLU A 378 -16.89 26.54 7.95
C GLU A 378 -16.55 26.85 9.42
N SER A 379 -17.56 26.98 10.29
CA SER A 379 -17.38 27.12 11.75
C SER A 379 -16.68 25.89 12.38
N VAL A 380 -16.84 24.71 11.78
CA VAL A 380 -16.16 23.47 12.18
C VAL A 380 -14.68 23.50 11.75
N LYS A 381 -14.37 24.03 10.57
CA LYS A 381 -12.99 24.27 10.12
C LYS A 381 -12.30 25.36 10.94
N GLU A 382 -12.97 26.48 11.23
CA GLU A 382 -12.45 27.55 12.09
C GLU A 382 -12.11 27.02 13.50
N LYS A 383 -13.03 26.25 14.09
CA LYS A 383 -12.83 25.56 15.37
C LYS A 383 -11.64 24.61 15.33
N LEU A 384 -11.52 23.78 14.29
CA LEU A 384 -10.32 22.94 14.11
C LEU A 384 -9.05 23.78 13.93
N SER A 385 -9.11 24.90 13.21
CA SER A 385 -7.96 25.78 12.99
C SER A 385 -7.42 26.35 14.31
N GLN A 386 -8.32 26.85 15.16
CA GLN A 386 -7.98 27.37 16.49
C GLN A 386 -7.38 26.30 17.42
N PHE A 387 -8.02 25.12 17.53
CA PHE A 387 -7.57 24.07 18.47
C PHE A 387 -6.35 23.26 17.98
N CYS A 388 -6.20 23.08 16.67
CA CYS A 388 -5.11 22.30 16.07
C CYS A 388 -3.92 23.15 15.61
N HIS A 389 -4.06 24.48 15.59
CA HIS A 389 -3.04 25.45 15.14
C HIS A 389 -2.66 25.31 13.65
N VAL A 390 -3.57 24.80 12.82
CA VAL A 390 -3.41 24.65 11.36
C VAL A 390 -4.28 25.68 10.66
N PRO A 391 -3.81 26.47 9.67
CA PRO A 391 -4.64 27.45 8.97
C PRO A 391 -5.89 26.81 8.34
N ALA A 392 -7.05 27.47 8.38
CA ALA A 392 -8.28 26.94 7.80
C ALA A 392 -8.14 26.56 6.30
N SER A 393 -7.32 27.30 5.53
CA SER A 393 -6.95 26.98 4.14
C SER A 393 -6.21 25.65 3.95
N ASN A 394 -5.75 25.04 5.04
CA ASN A 394 -5.02 23.78 5.08
C ASN A 394 -5.86 22.68 5.77
N ILE A 395 -7.16 22.90 6.00
CA ILE A 395 -8.09 21.93 6.55
C ILE A 395 -9.03 21.46 5.43
N VAL A 396 -8.78 20.24 4.95
CA VAL A 396 -9.45 19.64 3.80
C VAL A 396 -10.52 18.68 4.30
N THR A 397 -11.77 18.83 3.84
CA THR A 397 -12.83 17.86 4.08
C THR A 397 -12.77 16.72 3.07
N LEU A 398 -12.85 15.48 3.55
CA LEU A 398 -12.93 14.26 2.76
C LEU A 398 -14.22 13.55 3.16
N TYR A 399 -15.32 13.95 2.54
CA TYR A 399 -16.63 13.34 2.79
C TYR A 399 -16.82 12.04 1.99
N ASP A 400 -17.89 11.30 2.26
CA ASP A 400 -18.23 10.08 1.52
C ASP A 400 -18.65 10.43 0.09
N VAL A 401 -17.97 9.84 -0.89
CA VAL A 401 -18.16 10.10 -2.33
C VAL A 401 -18.67 8.86 -3.05
N THR A 402 -19.41 9.07 -4.14
CA THR A 402 -20.00 8.02 -4.99
C THR A 402 -18.97 7.04 -5.55
N ASN A 403 -17.80 7.54 -5.99
CA ASN A 403 -16.68 6.71 -6.44
C ASN A 403 -15.32 7.32 -6.03
N ILE A 404 -14.31 6.46 -5.84
CA ILE A 404 -12.99 6.86 -5.33
C ILE A 404 -12.22 7.82 -6.26
N TRP A 405 -12.58 7.91 -7.54
CA TRP A 405 -11.95 8.82 -8.50
C TRP A 405 -12.45 10.27 -8.35
N ARG A 406 -13.49 10.52 -7.54
CA ARG A 406 -13.87 11.87 -7.08
C ARG A 406 -12.86 12.46 -6.07
N ILE A 407 -12.08 11.65 -5.34
CA ILE A 407 -11.17 12.17 -4.29
C ILE A 407 -10.05 13.10 -4.84
N PRO A 408 -9.34 12.78 -5.95
CA PRO A 408 -8.40 13.73 -6.57
C PRO A 408 -9.05 15.06 -7.00
N LEU A 409 -10.32 15.03 -7.41
CA LEU A 409 -11.07 16.23 -7.80
C LEU A 409 -11.42 17.07 -6.57
N LEU A 410 -11.94 16.43 -5.52
CA LEU A 410 -12.23 17.06 -4.22
C LEU A 410 -10.99 17.71 -3.58
N LEU A 411 -9.80 17.14 -3.81
CA LEU A 411 -8.50 17.71 -3.41
C LEU A 411 -8.06 18.90 -4.27
N ARG A 412 -8.29 18.86 -5.59
CA ARG A 412 -8.08 20.01 -6.50
C ARG A 412 -8.98 21.18 -6.10
N ASP A 413 -10.26 20.92 -5.90
CA ASP A 413 -11.29 21.94 -5.74
C ASP A 413 -11.15 22.66 -4.38
N GLN A 414 -10.67 21.97 -3.36
CA GLN A 414 -10.24 22.54 -2.07
C GLN A 414 -8.81 23.07 -2.06
N LYS A 415 -8.11 23.15 -3.21
CA LYS A 415 -6.75 23.71 -3.32
C LYS A 415 -5.70 23.01 -2.43
N ALA A 416 -5.89 21.73 -2.11
CA ALA A 416 -4.95 20.99 -1.26
C ALA A 416 -3.53 20.94 -1.86
N HIS A 417 -3.43 20.83 -3.19
CA HIS A 417 -2.16 20.92 -3.91
C HIS A 417 -1.49 22.28 -3.75
N GLU A 418 -2.23 23.39 -3.83
CA GLU A 418 -1.72 24.74 -3.59
C GLU A 418 -1.11 24.87 -2.17
N ALA A 419 -1.72 24.25 -1.17
CA ALA A 419 -1.19 24.23 0.21
C ALA A 419 0.11 23.41 0.30
N ILE A 420 0.13 22.18 -0.26
CA ILE A 420 1.31 21.32 -0.29
C ILE A 420 2.48 22.02 -1.01
N LEU A 421 2.23 22.59 -2.20
CA LEU A 421 3.25 23.30 -2.99
C LEU A 421 3.78 24.55 -2.26
N LYS A 422 3.01 25.14 -1.32
CA LYS A 422 3.47 26.22 -0.44
C LYS A 422 4.39 25.70 0.65
N VAL A 423 3.97 24.66 1.38
CA VAL A 423 4.76 24.05 2.47
C VAL A 423 6.09 23.50 1.94
N LEU A 424 6.07 22.84 0.78
CA LEU A 424 7.24 22.25 0.14
C LEU A 424 8.03 23.21 -0.76
N ASN A 425 7.81 24.54 -0.69
CA ASN A 425 8.52 25.54 -1.49
C ASN A 425 8.61 25.20 -3.01
N LEU A 426 7.55 24.64 -3.59
CA LEU A 426 7.48 24.22 -5.00
C LEU A 426 6.80 25.24 -5.93
N ARG A 427 6.01 26.18 -5.37
CA ARG A 427 5.25 27.19 -6.16
C ARG A 427 6.10 28.08 -7.09
N SER A 428 7.41 28.17 -6.87
CA SER A 428 8.35 28.99 -7.65
C SER A 428 9.11 28.21 -8.73
N ASP A 429 8.92 26.89 -8.84
CA ASP A 429 9.54 26.09 -9.90
C ASP A 429 8.72 26.23 -11.20
N PRO A 430 9.31 26.74 -12.31
CA PRO A 430 8.58 26.98 -13.55
C PRO A 430 8.11 25.70 -14.26
N ARG A 431 8.53 24.51 -13.79
CA ARG A 431 8.02 23.21 -14.25
C ARG A 431 6.65 22.86 -13.64
N VAL A 432 6.25 23.53 -12.56
CA VAL A 432 5.09 23.16 -11.73
C VAL A 432 3.89 24.03 -12.07
N SER A 433 2.81 23.41 -12.54
CA SER A 433 1.52 24.07 -12.71
C SER A 433 0.80 24.20 -11.37
N CYS A 434 0.38 25.42 -11.00
CA CYS A 434 -0.55 25.63 -9.88
C CYS A 434 -2.00 25.20 -10.20
N LYS A 435 -2.31 24.83 -11.44
CA LYS A 435 -3.59 24.24 -11.87
C LYS A 435 -3.37 22.79 -12.35
N PRO A 436 -3.74 21.77 -11.57
CA PRO A 436 -3.56 20.37 -11.95
C PRO A 436 -4.52 19.98 -13.08
N MET A 437 -3.99 19.33 -14.11
CA MET A 437 -4.81 18.82 -15.23
C MET A 437 -5.42 17.46 -14.85
N LEU A 438 -6.72 17.46 -14.53
CA LEU A 438 -7.47 16.29 -14.06
C LEU A 438 -8.71 16.01 -14.92
N ASP A 439 -8.66 16.35 -16.20
CA ASP A 439 -9.78 16.24 -17.13
C ASP A 439 -10.15 14.76 -17.33
N GLU A 440 -9.17 13.89 -17.66
CA GLU A 440 -9.36 12.43 -17.75
C GLU A 440 -9.83 11.76 -16.44
N TRP A 441 -9.60 12.40 -15.28
CA TRP A 441 -10.13 11.95 -13.99
C TRP A 441 -11.56 12.42 -13.75
N THR A 442 -11.89 13.62 -14.23
CA THR A 442 -13.24 14.19 -14.20
C THR A 442 -14.17 13.37 -15.10
N ASP A 443 -13.77 13.12 -16.35
CA ASP A 443 -14.51 12.32 -17.32
C ASP A 443 -14.76 10.90 -16.81
N ARG A 444 -13.73 10.24 -16.26
CA ARG A 444 -13.83 8.87 -15.72
C ARG A 444 -14.73 8.80 -14.49
N ALA A 445 -14.60 9.75 -13.55
CA ALA A 445 -15.41 9.78 -12.35
C ALA A 445 -16.88 10.09 -12.66
N THR A 446 -17.17 10.95 -13.63
CA THR A 446 -18.54 11.22 -14.11
C THR A 446 -19.12 10.04 -14.88
N THR A 447 -18.37 9.47 -15.84
CA THR A 447 -18.79 8.26 -16.56
C THR A 447 -19.18 7.14 -15.58
N CYS A 448 -18.42 6.96 -14.49
CA CYS A 448 -18.68 5.94 -13.48
C CYS A 448 -19.98 6.15 -12.68
N ASP A 449 -20.36 7.40 -12.40
CA ASP A 449 -21.59 7.73 -11.67
C ASP A 449 -22.85 7.60 -12.57
N GLU A 450 -22.68 7.74 -13.89
CA GLU A 450 -23.77 7.74 -14.88
C GLU A 450 -24.20 6.33 -15.34
N LEU A 451 -23.42 5.27 -15.04
CA LEU A 451 -23.69 3.92 -15.53
C LEU A 451 -24.99 3.32 -14.98
N GLN A 452 -25.93 3.00 -15.88
CA GLN A 452 -27.19 2.32 -15.54
C GLN A 452 -27.16 0.84 -15.91
N ASP A 453 -26.89 0.52 -17.18
CA ASP A 453 -26.93 -0.85 -17.72
C ASP A 453 -26.03 -1.82 -16.93
N PRO A 454 -26.58 -2.83 -16.24
CA PRO A 454 -25.79 -3.75 -15.44
C PRO A 454 -24.97 -4.73 -16.31
N VAL A 455 -23.91 -5.27 -15.70
CA VAL A 455 -23.29 -6.54 -16.10
C VAL A 455 -23.02 -7.34 -14.83
N ARG A 456 -23.57 -8.56 -14.76
CA ARG A 456 -23.49 -9.45 -13.58
C ARG A 456 -22.32 -10.41 -13.73
N ILE A 457 -21.39 -10.37 -12.79
CA ILE A 457 -20.25 -11.30 -12.74
C ILE A 457 -20.31 -12.10 -11.45
N ALA A 458 -20.49 -13.42 -11.56
CA ALA A 458 -20.36 -14.33 -10.43
C ALA A 458 -18.88 -14.51 -10.08
N MET A 459 -18.49 -14.11 -8.87
CA MET A 459 -17.15 -14.34 -8.34
C MET A 459 -17.17 -15.57 -7.43
N VAL A 460 -16.65 -16.69 -7.92
CA VAL A 460 -16.72 -18.00 -7.26
C VAL A 460 -15.49 -18.19 -6.36
N GLY A 461 -15.62 -17.80 -5.09
CA GLY A 461 -14.48 -17.55 -4.19
C GLY A 461 -14.53 -18.32 -2.87
N LYS A 462 -13.37 -18.35 -2.18
CA LYS A 462 -13.20 -18.93 -0.84
C LYS A 462 -13.45 -17.92 0.29
N TYR A 463 -13.44 -16.62 -0.04
CA TYR A 463 -13.46 -15.50 0.90
C TYR A 463 -14.57 -14.48 0.56
N THR A 464 -15.78 -14.96 0.29
CA THR A 464 -16.93 -14.12 -0.11
C THR A 464 -17.38 -13.12 0.97
N GLY A 465 -17.15 -13.43 2.25
CA GLY A 465 -17.50 -12.54 3.36
C GLY A 465 -16.59 -11.31 3.54
N LEU A 466 -15.44 -11.24 2.87
CA LEU A 466 -14.50 -10.12 2.97
C LEU A 466 -14.13 -9.61 1.57
N SER A 467 -14.60 -8.41 1.21
CA SER A 467 -14.28 -7.77 -0.07
C SER A 467 -12.78 -7.61 -0.32
N ASP A 468 -12.03 -7.45 0.77
CA ASP A 468 -10.65 -7.00 0.75
C ASP A 468 -9.66 -8.13 0.45
N SER A 469 -10.08 -9.38 0.61
CA SER A 469 -9.38 -10.59 0.14
C SER A 469 -9.33 -10.72 -1.40
N TYR A 470 -10.12 -9.91 -2.13
CA TYR A 470 -10.19 -9.91 -3.61
C TYR A 470 -10.20 -8.49 -4.22
N LEU A 471 -9.70 -7.48 -3.50
CA LEU A 471 -9.88 -6.08 -3.87
C LEU A 471 -9.27 -5.72 -5.24
N SER A 472 -8.13 -6.31 -5.62
CA SER A 472 -7.51 -6.10 -6.94
C SER A 472 -8.40 -6.60 -8.07
N VAL A 473 -9.01 -7.79 -7.90
CA VAL A 473 -9.95 -8.37 -8.86
C VAL A 473 -11.17 -7.46 -9.01
N LEU A 474 -11.72 -6.95 -7.90
CA LEU A 474 -12.82 -5.96 -7.91
C LEU A 474 -12.44 -4.67 -8.63
N LYS A 475 -11.25 -4.10 -8.37
CA LYS A 475 -10.79 -2.90 -9.08
C LYS A 475 -10.58 -3.19 -10.57
N ALA A 476 -10.05 -4.35 -10.94
CA ALA A 476 -9.81 -4.72 -12.32
C ALA A 476 -11.12 -4.92 -13.12
N LEU A 477 -12.14 -5.54 -12.51
CA LEU A 477 -13.49 -5.61 -13.06
C LEU A 477 -14.10 -4.21 -13.24
N LEU A 478 -13.98 -3.32 -12.24
CA LEU A 478 -14.50 -1.95 -12.31
C LEU A 478 -13.81 -1.11 -13.41
N HIS A 479 -12.50 -1.25 -13.57
CA HIS A 479 -11.76 -0.58 -14.65
C HIS A 479 -12.28 -1.03 -16.04
N ALA A 480 -12.56 -2.32 -16.19
CA ALA A 480 -13.11 -2.88 -17.43
C ALA A 480 -14.58 -2.46 -17.67
N SER A 481 -15.42 -2.49 -16.63
CA SER A 481 -16.85 -2.16 -16.76
C SER A 481 -17.09 -0.72 -17.15
N VAL A 482 -16.30 0.23 -16.61
CA VAL A 482 -16.41 1.64 -16.96
C VAL A 482 -16.01 1.90 -18.42
N VAL A 483 -15.02 1.18 -18.95
CA VAL A 483 -14.64 1.26 -20.38
C VAL A 483 -15.69 0.62 -21.30
N CYS A 484 -16.32 -0.49 -20.88
CA CYS A 484 -17.45 -1.11 -21.59
C CYS A 484 -18.80 -0.36 -21.39
N ARG A 485 -18.82 0.72 -20.60
CA ARG A 485 -20.02 1.47 -20.17
C ARG A 485 -21.10 0.58 -19.54
N ARG A 486 -20.69 -0.34 -18.66
CA ARG A 486 -21.58 -1.21 -17.87
C ARG A 486 -21.38 -1.00 -16.37
N LYS A 487 -22.49 -0.91 -15.64
CA LYS A 487 -22.53 -0.88 -14.18
C LYS A 487 -22.17 -2.27 -13.65
N LEU A 488 -21.02 -2.41 -13.01
CA LEU A 488 -20.59 -3.70 -12.47
C LEU A 488 -21.52 -4.13 -11.33
N VAL A 489 -22.05 -5.34 -11.43
CA VAL A 489 -22.68 -6.09 -10.33
C VAL A 489 -21.83 -7.33 -10.09
N VAL A 490 -21.31 -7.49 -8.87
CA VAL A 490 -20.57 -8.70 -8.47
C VAL A 490 -21.47 -9.54 -7.58
N ASP A 491 -21.80 -10.73 -8.06
CA ASP A 491 -22.53 -11.73 -7.29
C ASP A 491 -21.51 -12.65 -6.62
N TRP A 492 -21.47 -12.61 -5.28
CA TRP A 492 -20.51 -13.41 -4.50
C TRP A 492 -21.04 -14.83 -4.32
N VAL A 493 -20.34 -15.81 -4.90
CA VAL A 493 -20.72 -17.22 -4.83
C VAL A 493 -19.68 -17.96 -4.00
N PRO A 494 -20.01 -18.42 -2.77
CA PRO A 494 -19.06 -19.18 -1.97
C PRO A 494 -18.80 -20.52 -2.64
N SER A 495 -17.52 -20.89 -2.82
CA SER A 495 -17.18 -22.10 -3.58
C SER A 495 -17.49 -23.41 -2.86
N SER A 496 -17.69 -23.39 -1.54
CA SER A 496 -18.23 -24.51 -0.76
C SER A 496 -19.67 -24.80 -1.17
N ASP A 497 -20.48 -23.75 -1.28
CA ASP A 497 -21.93 -23.85 -1.32
C ASP A 497 -22.44 -24.38 -2.68
N LEU A 498 -21.56 -24.54 -3.67
CA LEU A 498 -21.86 -25.22 -4.94
C LEU A 498 -21.69 -26.75 -4.85
N GLU A 499 -21.08 -27.28 -3.79
CA GLU A 499 -20.70 -28.69 -3.64
C GLU A 499 -21.87 -29.54 -3.11
N ASP A 500 -21.95 -30.80 -3.56
CA ASP A 500 -23.13 -31.65 -3.32
C ASP A 500 -23.38 -31.95 -1.82
N ALA A 501 -22.33 -31.91 -0.99
CA ALA A 501 -22.48 -32.00 0.47
C ALA A 501 -23.34 -30.86 1.03
N THR A 502 -23.19 -29.64 0.52
CA THR A 502 -24.02 -28.49 0.95
C THR A 502 -25.46 -28.58 0.43
N ALA A 503 -25.73 -29.37 -0.62
CA ALA A 503 -27.10 -29.68 -1.03
C ALA A 503 -27.86 -30.52 0.02
N GLU A 504 -27.13 -31.35 0.78
CA GLU A 504 -27.68 -32.15 1.89
C GLU A 504 -27.67 -31.37 3.22
N GLU A 505 -26.57 -30.69 3.54
CA GLU A 505 -26.38 -29.98 4.82
C GLU A 505 -27.12 -28.64 4.91
N ALA A 506 -27.17 -27.86 3.83
CA ALA A 506 -27.74 -26.51 3.81
C ALA A 506 -28.39 -26.18 2.43
N PRO A 507 -29.50 -26.86 2.06
CA PRO A 507 -30.09 -26.78 0.73
C PRO A 507 -30.46 -25.37 0.26
N ASP A 508 -30.86 -24.47 1.17
CA ASP A 508 -31.15 -23.07 0.84
C ASP A 508 -29.90 -22.27 0.45
N ALA A 509 -28.75 -22.52 1.10
CA ALA A 509 -27.47 -21.92 0.73
C ALA A 509 -27.01 -22.45 -0.63
N TYR A 510 -27.08 -23.78 -0.83
CA TYR A 510 -26.75 -24.42 -2.11
C TYR A 510 -27.60 -23.89 -3.27
N LYS A 511 -28.91 -23.82 -3.07
CA LYS A 511 -29.83 -23.25 -4.06
C LYS A 511 -29.49 -21.79 -4.36
N THR A 512 -29.24 -20.97 -3.34
CA THR A 512 -28.90 -19.55 -3.50
C THR A 512 -27.59 -19.37 -4.28
N ALA A 513 -26.54 -20.13 -3.95
CA ALA A 513 -25.26 -20.11 -4.66
C ALA A 513 -25.42 -20.50 -6.14
N TRP A 514 -26.20 -21.54 -6.43
CA TRP A 514 -26.48 -21.97 -7.80
C TRP A 514 -27.39 -21.03 -8.57
N ASP A 515 -28.38 -20.39 -7.95
CA ASP A 515 -29.26 -19.42 -8.61
C ASP A 515 -28.49 -18.12 -8.93
N LEU A 516 -27.58 -17.67 -8.06
CA LEU A 516 -26.63 -16.58 -8.36
C LEU A 516 -25.68 -16.94 -9.52
N LEU A 517 -25.12 -18.15 -9.52
CA LEU A 517 -24.22 -18.61 -10.59
C LEU A 517 -24.92 -18.69 -11.96
N LYS A 518 -26.15 -19.19 -12.00
CA LYS A 518 -26.99 -19.28 -13.22
C LYS A 518 -27.50 -17.92 -13.69
N GLY A 519 -27.62 -16.95 -12.78
CA GLY A 519 -28.10 -15.59 -13.07
C GLY A 519 -27.04 -14.61 -13.59
N ALA A 520 -25.78 -15.02 -13.71
CA ALA A 520 -24.68 -14.14 -14.08
C ALA A 520 -24.40 -14.11 -15.59
N ASP A 521 -24.02 -12.94 -16.11
CA ASP A 521 -23.56 -12.75 -17.50
C ASP A 521 -22.12 -13.28 -17.72
N GLY A 522 -21.38 -13.58 -16.65
CA GLY A 522 -20.03 -14.11 -16.68
C GLY A 522 -19.59 -14.68 -15.33
N ILE A 523 -18.62 -15.60 -15.36
CA ILE A 523 -18.11 -16.33 -14.19
C ILE A 523 -16.60 -16.10 -14.08
N LEU A 524 -16.16 -15.67 -12.90
CA LEU A 524 -14.75 -15.47 -12.56
C LEU A 524 -14.35 -16.38 -11.40
N VAL A 525 -13.32 -17.20 -11.61
CA VAL A 525 -12.68 -18.01 -10.56
C VAL A 525 -11.30 -17.39 -10.25
N PRO A 526 -11.13 -16.71 -9.11
CA PRO A 526 -9.89 -16.04 -8.76
C PRO A 526 -8.84 -17.04 -8.24
N GLY A 527 -7.65 -16.53 -7.94
CA GLY A 527 -6.62 -17.29 -7.25
C GLY A 527 -7.04 -17.78 -5.85
N GLY A 528 -6.34 -18.79 -5.34
CA GLY A 528 -6.57 -19.36 -4.02
C GLY A 528 -5.49 -20.40 -3.69
N PHE A 529 -5.60 -21.03 -2.53
CA PHE A 529 -4.70 -22.07 -2.04
C PHE A 529 -5.44 -23.11 -1.21
N GLY A 530 -5.02 -24.36 -1.32
CA GLY A 530 -5.61 -25.51 -0.62
C GLY A 530 -6.93 -26.02 -1.20
N ASP A 531 -7.24 -27.24 -0.80
CA ASP A 531 -8.41 -28.07 -1.10
C ASP A 531 -9.81 -27.42 -1.01
N ARG A 532 -10.05 -26.57 -0.01
CA ARG A 532 -11.41 -26.13 0.35
C ARG A 532 -12.12 -25.38 -0.80
N GLY A 533 -13.27 -25.89 -1.21
CA GLY A 533 -14.08 -25.34 -2.30
C GLY A 533 -13.49 -25.59 -3.70
N VAL A 534 -12.63 -26.61 -3.87
CA VAL A 534 -12.07 -26.98 -5.18
C VAL A 534 -13.10 -27.68 -6.07
N GLN A 535 -14.01 -28.50 -5.51
CA GLN A 535 -15.04 -29.17 -6.32
C GLN A 535 -16.06 -28.16 -6.84
N GLY A 536 -16.51 -27.22 -6.02
CA GLY A 536 -17.48 -26.19 -6.42
C GLY A 536 -16.93 -25.22 -7.47
N LYS A 537 -15.63 -24.92 -7.44
CA LYS A 537 -14.95 -24.19 -8.54
C LYS A 537 -14.92 -24.99 -9.84
N MET A 538 -14.72 -26.31 -9.79
CA MET A 538 -14.84 -27.17 -10.99
C MET A 538 -16.30 -27.23 -11.48
N LEU A 539 -17.29 -27.33 -10.59
CA LEU A 539 -18.70 -27.26 -10.97
C LEU A 539 -19.06 -25.94 -11.65
N ALA A 540 -18.52 -24.81 -11.17
CA ALA A 540 -18.68 -23.51 -11.82
C ALA A 540 -17.99 -23.42 -13.20
N ALA A 541 -16.76 -23.94 -13.34
CA ALA A 541 -16.05 -23.99 -14.62
C ALA A 541 -16.78 -24.88 -15.64
N LYS A 542 -17.29 -26.03 -15.19
CA LYS A 542 -18.13 -26.95 -15.97
C LYS A 542 -19.41 -26.27 -16.44
N TYR A 543 -20.15 -25.66 -15.51
CA TYR A 543 -21.39 -24.95 -15.81
C TYR A 543 -21.15 -23.87 -16.88
N ALA A 544 -20.09 -23.08 -16.72
CA ALA A 544 -19.72 -22.06 -17.70
C ALA A 544 -19.45 -22.67 -19.09
N ARG A 545 -18.55 -23.67 -19.16
CA ARG A 545 -18.18 -24.38 -20.40
C ARG A 545 -19.39 -24.95 -21.14
N GLU A 546 -20.32 -25.57 -20.42
CA GLU A 546 -21.47 -26.29 -21.00
C GLU A 546 -22.60 -25.34 -21.42
N ASN A 547 -22.83 -24.27 -20.66
CA ASN A 547 -23.90 -23.29 -20.93
C ASN A 547 -23.43 -22.08 -21.78
N LYS A 548 -22.15 -22.07 -22.19
CA LYS A 548 -21.49 -21.03 -22.99
C LYS A 548 -21.40 -19.66 -22.29
N VAL A 549 -21.43 -19.64 -20.96
CA VAL A 549 -21.33 -18.43 -20.13
C VAL A 549 -19.86 -17.98 -20.06
N PRO A 550 -19.52 -16.72 -20.39
CA PRO A 550 -18.16 -16.20 -20.34
C PRO A 550 -17.39 -16.56 -19.07
N TYR A 551 -16.25 -17.25 -19.21
CA TYR A 551 -15.44 -17.75 -18.11
C TYR A 551 -14.05 -17.10 -18.07
N PHE A 552 -13.61 -16.71 -16.87
CA PHE A 552 -12.24 -16.28 -16.62
C PHE A 552 -11.65 -16.94 -15.36
N GLY A 553 -10.61 -17.76 -15.54
CA GLY A 553 -9.85 -18.38 -14.46
C GLY A 553 -8.50 -17.67 -14.22
N ILE A 554 -8.20 -17.30 -12.98
CA ILE A 554 -6.95 -16.62 -12.59
C ILE A 554 -6.16 -17.53 -11.65
N CYS A 555 -4.88 -17.78 -11.95
CA CYS A 555 -3.98 -18.65 -11.20
C CYS A 555 -4.63 -20.04 -10.97
N LEU A 556 -5.06 -20.35 -9.74
CA LEU A 556 -5.87 -21.52 -9.41
C LEU A 556 -7.07 -21.70 -10.36
N GLY A 557 -7.75 -20.63 -10.78
CA GLY A 557 -8.88 -20.73 -11.72
C GLY A 557 -8.51 -21.37 -13.07
N MET A 558 -7.30 -21.14 -13.58
CA MET A 558 -6.82 -21.85 -14.78
C MET A 558 -6.62 -23.34 -14.49
N GLN A 559 -6.01 -23.67 -13.36
CA GLN A 559 -5.74 -25.06 -12.97
C GLN A 559 -7.04 -25.86 -12.79
N ILE A 560 -8.04 -25.26 -12.13
CA ILE A 560 -9.41 -25.78 -12.02
C ILE A 560 -10.02 -26.08 -13.39
N ALA A 561 -9.92 -25.15 -14.35
CA ALA A 561 -10.46 -25.34 -15.70
C ALA A 561 -9.76 -26.47 -16.48
N VAL A 562 -8.46 -26.69 -16.28
CA VAL A 562 -7.72 -27.84 -16.87
C VAL A 562 -8.20 -29.16 -16.26
N ILE A 563 -8.35 -29.24 -14.93
CA ILE A 563 -8.78 -30.45 -14.23
C ILE A 563 -10.24 -30.79 -14.58
N GLU A 564 -11.13 -29.80 -14.63
CA GLU A 564 -12.53 -29.96 -15.07
C GLU A 564 -12.60 -30.53 -16.48
N PHE A 565 -11.82 -29.98 -17.41
CA PHE A 565 -11.80 -30.42 -18.80
C PHE A 565 -11.28 -31.86 -18.95
N ALA A 566 -10.27 -32.24 -18.18
CA ALA A 566 -9.78 -33.62 -18.13
C ALA A 566 -10.87 -34.60 -17.65
N ARG A 567 -11.55 -34.27 -16.54
CA ARG A 567 -12.63 -35.09 -15.97
C ARG A 567 -13.83 -35.22 -16.90
N SER A 568 -14.33 -34.10 -17.44
CA SER A 568 -15.61 -34.05 -18.16
C SER A 568 -15.50 -34.32 -19.67
N VAL A 569 -14.42 -33.88 -20.34
CA VAL A 569 -14.28 -33.97 -21.80
C VAL A 569 -13.36 -35.12 -22.19
N MET A 570 -12.23 -35.29 -21.50
CA MET A 570 -11.29 -36.39 -21.75
C MET A 570 -11.66 -37.68 -21.00
N ASN A 571 -12.71 -37.66 -20.17
CA ASN A 571 -13.20 -38.76 -19.34
C ASN A 571 -12.19 -39.29 -18.30
N LEU A 572 -11.12 -38.54 -18.02
CA LEU A 572 -10.10 -38.87 -17.03
C LEU A 572 -10.62 -38.52 -15.63
N ARG A 573 -11.50 -39.35 -15.08
CA ARG A 573 -12.21 -39.08 -13.80
C ARG A 573 -11.26 -38.86 -12.61
N ASP A 574 -10.11 -39.53 -12.62
CA ASP A 574 -9.06 -39.46 -11.60
C ASP A 574 -8.19 -38.19 -11.70
N ALA A 575 -8.35 -37.40 -12.77
CA ALA A 575 -7.57 -36.18 -13.03
C ALA A 575 -7.58 -35.22 -11.83
N ASN A 576 -6.41 -34.82 -11.35
CA ASN A 576 -6.31 -33.91 -10.20
C ASN A 576 -5.03 -33.04 -10.23
N SER A 577 -4.91 -32.16 -9.22
CA SER A 577 -3.65 -31.46 -8.89
C SER A 577 -2.95 -32.17 -7.74
N THR A 578 -1.62 -32.30 -7.83
CA THR A 578 -0.80 -32.78 -6.71
C THR A 578 -0.77 -31.81 -5.51
N GLU A 579 -1.44 -30.65 -5.58
CA GLU A 579 -1.71 -29.79 -4.40
C GLU A 579 -2.84 -30.35 -3.52
N PHE A 580 -3.84 -30.98 -4.13
CA PHE A 580 -5.07 -31.43 -3.44
C PHE A 580 -5.10 -32.94 -3.23
N ASP A 581 -4.38 -33.66 -4.08
CA ASP A 581 -4.40 -35.12 -4.19
C ASP A 581 -3.02 -35.58 -4.69
N PRO A 582 -2.06 -35.84 -3.79
CA PRO A 582 -0.71 -36.23 -4.17
C PRO A 582 -0.61 -37.61 -4.82
N ASP A 583 -1.61 -38.46 -4.61
CA ASP A 583 -1.61 -39.89 -5.00
C ASP A 583 -2.42 -40.17 -6.29
N THR A 584 -2.97 -39.13 -6.93
CA THR A 584 -3.66 -39.23 -8.23
C THR A 584 -2.81 -39.94 -9.29
N ASN A 585 -3.42 -40.88 -10.02
CA ASN A 585 -2.78 -41.56 -11.15
C ASN A 585 -2.76 -40.67 -12.41
N THR A 586 -3.49 -39.55 -12.38
CA THR A 586 -3.63 -38.62 -13.49
C THR A 586 -3.30 -37.17 -13.05
N PRO A 587 -2.03 -36.89 -12.70
CA PRO A 587 -1.60 -35.58 -12.23
C PRO A 587 -1.59 -34.56 -13.39
N CYS A 588 -2.72 -33.86 -13.58
CA CYS A 588 -2.90 -32.83 -14.60
C CYS A 588 -2.19 -31.52 -14.25
N VAL A 589 -2.00 -31.28 -12.95
CA VAL A 589 -1.30 -30.12 -12.39
C VAL A 589 -0.29 -30.63 -11.36
N ILE A 590 0.97 -30.24 -11.50
CA ILE A 590 2.12 -30.79 -10.78
C ILE A 590 2.93 -29.70 -10.09
N PHE A 591 3.60 -30.05 -8.98
CA PHE A 591 4.53 -29.17 -8.29
C PHE A 591 5.77 -28.92 -9.16
N MET A 592 5.91 -27.69 -9.67
CA MET A 592 7.01 -27.31 -10.56
C MET A 592 7.59 -25.95 -10.14
N PRO A 593 8.30 -25.89 -9.01
CA PRO A 593 8.90 -24.65 -8.51
C PRO A 593 9.94 -24.07 -9.48
N GLU A 594 10.31 -22.81 -9.28
CA GLU A 594 11.50 -22.25 -9.91
C GLU A 594 12.75 -22.68 -9.12
N GLY A 595 13.80 -23.08 -9.83
CA GLY A 595 15.11 -23.35 -9.24
C GLY A 595 15.94 -22.07 -9.18
N SER A 596 16.26 -21.61 -7.97
CA SER A 596 17.11 -20.42 -7.77
C SER A 596 18.59 -20.80 -7.57
N LYS A 597 19.49 -19.95 -8.06
CA LYS A 597 20.93 -20.03 -7.77
C LYS A 597 21.32 -19.34 -6.45
N THR A 598 20.43 -18.56 -5.85
CA THR A 598 20.67 -17.81 -4.60
C THR A 598 19.86 -18.35 -3.41
N HIS A 599 18.80 -19.11 -3.66
CA HIS A 599 17.95 -19.72 -2.64
C HIS A 599 17.84 -21.22 -2.90
N MET A 600 18.35 -22.03 -1.98
CA MET A 600 18.28 -23.48 -2.06
C MET A 600 16.85 -23.97 -1.77
N GLY A 601 16.35 -24.91 -2.59
CA GLY A 601 15.01 -25.48 -2.48
C GLY A 601 14.07 -25.06 -3.62
N GLY A 602 12.82 -25.51 -3.56
CA GLY A 602 11.80 -25.19 -4.55
C GLY A 602 11.20 -23.80 -4.32
N THR A 603 11.65 -22.78 -5.07
CA THR A 603 11.15 -21.41 -4.93
C THR A 603 9.84 -21.17 -5.70
N MET A 604 9.02 -20.23 -5.22
CA MET A 604 7.75 -19.85 -5.86
C MET A 604 8.02 -19.08 -7.16
N ARG A 605 7.21 -19.33 -8.21
CA ARG A 605 7.17 -18.48 -9.42
C ARG A 605 6.52 -17.15 -9.06
N LEU A 606 7.34 -16.14 -8.83
CA LEU A 606 6.96 -14.90 -8.12
C LEU A 606 7.47 -13.63 -8.82
N GLY A 607 6.59 -12.63 -8.97
CA GLY A 607 6.89 -11.35 -9.62
C GLY A 607 6.69 -11.39 -11.12
N SER A 608 7.26 -10.43 -11.86
CA SER A 608 7.07 -10.35 -13.31
C SER A 608 7.79 -11.48 -14.04
N ARG A 609 7.10 -12.16 -14.96
CA ARG A 609 7.70 -13.12 -15.93
C ARG A 609 7.13 -12.84 -17.32
N ARG A 610 7.81 -13.37 -18.34
CA ARG A 610 7.43 -13.21 -19.75
C ARG A 610 6.64 -14.42 -20.25
N THR A 611 5.46 -14.15 -20.79
CA THR A 611 4.61 -15.12 -21.47
C THR A 611 4.59 -14.80 -22.97
N PHE A 612 4.95 -15.77 -23.80
CA PHE A 612 4.97 -15.64 -25.26
C PHE A 612 3.71 -16.26 -25.88
N PHE A 613 3.03 -15.52 -26.75
CA PHE A 613 1.89 -16.04 -27.49
C PHE A 613 2.35 -17.00 -28.58
N GLN A 614 1.73 -18.19 -28.63
CA GLN A 614 2.05 -19.23 -29.60
C GLN A 614 1.35 -18.99 -30.95
N ALA A 615 0.22 -18.28 -30.93
CA ALA A 615 -0.52 -17.86 -32.11
C ALA A 615 -1.09 -16.45 -31.88
N ILE A 616 -0.99 -15.58 -32.89
CA ILE A 616 -1.48 -14.18 -32.83
C ILE A 616 -3.00 -14.12 -32.99
N ASP A 617 -3.62 -15.14 -33.59
CA ASP A 617 -5.06 -15.16 -33.88
C ASP A 617 -5.96 -15.53 -32.67
N CYS A 618 -5.38 -15.84 -31.50
CA CYS A 618 -6.14 -16.12 -30.28
C CYS A 618 -6.79 -14.85 -29.69
N LYS A 619 -7.78 -15.02 -28.81
CA LYS A 619 -8.54 -13.89 -28.23
C LYS A 619 -7.66 -13.06 -27.30
N SER A 620 -6.78 -13.71 -26.55
CA SER A 620 -5.85 -13.08 -25.61
C SER A 620 -4.83 -12.20 -26.32
N ALA A 621 -4.17 -12.69 -27.38
CA ALA A 621 -3.22 -11.90 -28.16
C ALA A 621 -3.89 -10.64 -28.73
N LYS A 622 -5.09 -10.76 -29.31
CA LYS A 622 -5.87 -9.63 -29.82
C LYS A 622 -6.24 -8.62 -28.73
N LEU A 623 -6.68 -9.07 -27.56
CA LEU A 623 -6.98 -8.21 -26.41
C LEU A 623 -5.74 -7.45 -25.89
N TYR A 624 -4.56 -8.08 -25.92
CA TYR A 624 -3.27 -7.44 -25.63
C TYR A 624 -2.67 -6.66 -26.82
N GLY A 625 -3.41 -6.50 -27.94
CA GLY A 625 -3.02 -5.66 -29.07
C GLY A 625 -2.08 -6.32 -30.10
N ASN A 626 -2.17 -7.64 -30.26
CA ASN A 626 -1.38 -8.46 -31.19
C ASN A 626 0.16 -8.41 -30.95
N VAL A 627 0.57 -8.17 -29.70
CA VAL A 627 1.98 -8.27 -29.27
C VAL A 627 2.46 -9.73 -29.26
N SER A 628 3.76 -9.96 -29.42
CA SER A 628 4.35 -11.31 -29.41
C SER A 628 4.53 -11.90 -28.00
N TYR A 629 4.62 -11.05 -26.98
CA TYR A 629 4.71 -11.45 -25.59
C TYR A 629 4.07 -10.41 -24.67
N VAL A 630 3.75 -10.82 -23.44
CA VAL A 630 3.39 -9.95 -22.32
C VAL A 630 4.28 -10.24 -21.11
N ASP A 631 4.58 -9.21 -20.34
CA ASP A 631 5.26 -9.33 -19.05
C ASP A 631 4.22 -9.13 -17.94
N GLU A 632 3.82 -10.20 -17.26
CA GLU A 632 2.73 -10.24 -16.26
C GLU A 632 3.23 -10.79 -14.91
N ARG A 633 2.46 -10.63 -13.82
CA ARG A 633 2.90 -10.98 -12.44
C ARG A 633 2.39 -12.35 -12.00
N HIS A 634 3.26 -13.19 -11.44
CA HIS A 634 2.94 -14.54 -10.97
C HIS A 634 3.07 -14.65 -9.45
N ARG A 635 2.35 -15.60 -8.85
CA ARG A 635 2.42 -15.97 -7.43
C ARG A 635 1.96 -17.42 -7.19
N HIS A 636 2.68 -18.41 -7.75
CA HIS A 636 2.27 -19.82 -7.65
C HIS A 636 3.45 -20.81 -7.62
N ARG A 637 3.14 -22.08 -7.35
CA ARG A 637 4.11 -23.20 -7.24
C ARG A 637 3.80 -24.40 -8.13
N TYR A 638 2.55 -24.49 -8.62
CA TYR A 638 2.04 -25.59 -9.43
C TYR A 638 1.84 -25.13 -10.87
N GLU A 639 2.03 -26.06 -11.81
CA GLU A 639 1.94 -25.86 -13.26
C GLU A 639 1.16 -27.00 -13.91
N VAL A 640 0.56 -26.75 -15.07
CA VAL A 640 -0.01 -27.82 -15.90
C VAL A 640 1.08 -28.81 -16.29
N ASN A 641 0.80 -30.11 -16.15
CA ASN A 641 1.73 -31.18 -16.49
C ASN A 641 2.09 -31.15 -18.00
N PRO A 642 3.36 -30.87 -18.38
CA PRO A 642 3.74 -30.73 -19.79
C PRO A 642 3.52 -32.00 -20.61
N ASP A 643 3.58 -33.17 -19.99
CA ASP A 643 3.46 -34.46 -20.69
C ASP A 643 2.00 -34.70 -21.16
N MET A 644 1.01 -34.12 -20.46
CA MET A 644 -0.41 -34.20 -20.82
C MET A 644 -0.87 -33.12 -21.82
N VAL A 645 -0.08 -32.06 -22.01
CA VAL A 645 -0.43 -30.93 -22.90
C VAL A 645 -0.84 -31.35 -24.32
N PRO A 646 -0.16 -32.31 -24.98
CA PRO A 646 -0.57 -32.78 -26.31
C PRO A 646 -1.94 -33.47 -26.34
N GLU A 647 -2.42 -34.02 -25.21
CA GLU A 647 -3.75 -34.64 -25.12
C GLU A 647 -4.86 -33.59 -24.97
N PHE A 648 -4.65 -32.60 -24.11
CA PHE A 648 -5.53 -31.43 -24.00
C PHE A 648 -5.67 -30.68 -25.33
N GLU A 649 -4.56 -30.43 -26.04
CA GLU A 649 -4.57 -29.76 -27.35
C GLU A 649 -5.33 -30.59 -28.40
N ARG A 650 -5.21 -31.94 -28.39
CA ARG A 650 -6.01 -32.84 -29.24
C ARG A 650 -7.49 -32.86 -28.88
N ALA A 651 -7.84 -32.73 -27.60
CA ALA A 651 -9.22 -32.64 -27.11
C ALA A 651 -9.85 -31.24 -27.31
N GLY A 652 -9.05 -30.25 -27.71
CA GLY A 652 -9.52 -28.92 -28.13
C GLY A 652 -9.29 -27.78 -27.13
N LEU A 653 -8.62 -28.03 -26.00
CA LEU A 653 -8.18 -27.00 -25.05
C LEU A 653 -6.77 -26.54 -25.43
N LEU A 654 -6.61 -25.29 -25.88
CA LEU A 654 -5.35 -24.80 -26.45
C LEU A 654 -4.54 -23.96 -25.47
N PHE A 655 -3.24 -24.24 -25.35
CA PHE A 655 -2.31 -23.44 -24.55
C PHE A 655 -1.68 -22.33 -25.40
N VAL A 656 -2.42 -21.23 -25.56
CA VAL A 656 -2.07 -20.12 -26.47
C VAL A 656 -0.94 -19.23 -25.95
N GLY A 657 -0.56 -19.34 -24.68
CA GLY A 657 0.57 -18.63 -24.06
C GLY A 657 1.46 -19.59 -23.28
N LYS A 658 2.77 -19.51 -23.47
CA LYS A 658 3.79 -20.37 -22.82
C LYS A 658 4.95 -19.52 -22.30
N ASP A 659 5.70 -20.01 -21.32
CA ASP A 659 6.85 -19.29 -20.77
C ASP A 659 8.05 -19.24 -21.75
N GLN A 660 9.13 -18.55 -21.37
CA GLN A 660 10.36 -18.46 -22.17
C GLN A 660 11.02 -19.83 -22.46
N SER A 661 10.83 -20.84 -21.60
CA SER A 661 11.33 -22.20 -21.84
C SER A 661 10.38 -23.07 -22.69
N GLY A 662 9.16 -22.61 -22.95
CA GLY A 662 8.10 -23.35 -23.64
C GLY A 662 7.54 -24.53 -22.84
N LYS A 663 7.92 -24.69 -21.56
CA LYS A 663 7.55 -25.82 -20.71
C LYS A 663 6.37 -25.53 -19.79
N ARG A 664 6.20 -24.29 -19.34
CA ARG A 664 5.09 -23.86 -18.49
C ARG A 664 4.01 -23.26 -19.38
N MET A 665 2.78 -23.69 -19.16
CA MET A 665 1.62 -23.25 -19.92
C MET A 665 0.91 -22.14 -19.13
N GLU A 666 0.86 -20.94 -19.70
CA GLU A 666 0.54 -19.71 -18.95
C GLU A 666 -0.84 -19.14 -19.29
N ILE A 667 -1.40 -19.52 -20.46
CA ILE A 667 -2.73 -19.10 -20.94
C ILE A 667 -3.41 -20.27 -21.65
N ILE A 668 -4.64 -20.60 -21.25
CA ILE A 668 -5.55 -21.50 -21.98
C ILE A 668 -6.68 -20.73 -22.67
N GLU A 669 -7.09 -21.21 -23.84
CA GLU A 669 -8.33 -20.84 -24.51
C GLU A 669 -9.09 -22.09 -25.00
N LEU A 670 -10.43 -22.07 -24.90
CA LEU A 670 -11.30 -23.04 -25.57
C LEU A 670 -11.94 -22.36 -26.80
N PRO A 671 -11.51 -22.65 -28.04
CA PRO A 671 -11.91 -21.89 -29.23
C PRO A 671 -13.42 -21.93 -29.53
N SER A 672 -14.06 -23.08 -29.27
CA SER A 672 -15.49 -23.36 -29.51
C SER A 672 -16.45 -22.62 -28.58
N HIS A 673 -15.93 -21.97 -27.53
CA HIS A 673 -16.69 -21.22 -26.54
C HIS A 673 -16.60 -19.71 -26.80
N PRO A 674 -17.63 -18.87 -26.53
CA PRO A 674 -17.56 -17.42 -26.78
C PRO A 674 -16.33 -16.76 -26.14
N PHE A 675 -16.20 -16.87 -24.81
CA PHE A 675 -15.01 -16.46 -24.05
C PHE A 675 -14.78 -17.47 -22.92
N PHE A 676 -13.72 -18.26 -23.00
CA PHE A 676 -13.29 -19.18 -21.94
C PHE A 676 -11.78 -19.08 -21.91
N VAL A 677 -11.26 -18.34 -20.95
CA VAL A 677 -9.84 -18.02 -20.81
C VAL A 677 -9.40 -18.38 -19.40
N GLY A 678 -8.25 -19.01 -19.27
CA GLY A 678 -7.56 -19.22 -18.00
C GLY A 678 -6.13 -18.69 -18.12
N VAL A 679 -5.62 -18.07 -17.06
CA VAL A 679 -4.21 -17.65 -16.96
C VAL A 679 -3.59 -18.05 -15.64
N GLN A 680 -2.29 -18.35 -15.65
CA GLN A 680 -1.49 -18.64 -14.44
C GLN A 680 -1.00 -17.36 -13.72
N PHE A 681 -0.88 -16.24 -14.43
CA PHE A 681 -0.56 -14.94 -13.86
C PHE A 681 -1.78 -14.24 -13.21
N HIS A 682 -1.52 -13.14 -12.51
CA HIS A 682 -2.48 -12.25 -11.84
C HIS A 682 -2.58 -10.90 -12.58
N PRO A 683 -3.38 -10.80 -13.66
CA PRO A 683 -3.49 -9.60 -14.48
C PRO A 683 -4.26 -8.45 -13.80
N GLU A 684 -4.84 -8.68 -12.62
CA GLU A 684 -5.48 -7.68 -11.74
C GLU A 684 -4.47 -6.69 -11.10
N PHE A 685 -3.21 -7.11 -10.93
CA PHE A 685 -2.17 -6.25 -10.34
C PHE A 685 -1.69 -5.17 -11.32
N LYS A 686 -1.71 -5.44 -12.63
CA LYS A 686 -1.31 -4.50 -13.68
C LYS A 686 -2.46 -3.66 -14.26
N SER A 687 -3.72 -3.93 -13.89
CA SER A 687 -4.87 -3.09 -14.24
C SER A 687 -4.71 -1.64 -13.70
N ARG A 688 -5.10 -0.63 -14.49
CA ARG A 688 -5.10 0.81 -14.11
C ARG A 688 -6.42 1.49 -14.52
N PRO A 689 -6.90 2.55 -13.84
CA PRO A 689 -8.17 3.21 -14.18
C PRO A 689 -8.25 3.78 -15.61
N GLY A 690 -7.12 4.14 -16.22
CA GLY A 690 -7.04 4.59 -17.62
C GLY A 690 -6.56 3.53 -18.62
N LYS A 691 -6.20 2.33 -18.12
CA LYS A 691 -5.67 1.19 -18.90
C LYS A 691 -6.17 -0.10 -18.21
N PRO A 692 -7.43 -0.51 -18.44
CA PRO A 692 -7.95 -1.73 -17.83
C PRO A 692 -7.12 -2.94 -18.28
N SER A 693 -7.03 -3.94 -17.42
CA SER A 693 -6.37 -5.20 -17.79
C SER A 693 -7.11 -5.89 -18.94
N ALA A 694 -6.34 -6.36 -19.94
CA ALA A 694 -6.86 -6.80 -21.23
C ALA A 694 -7.85 -7.97 -21.13
N LEU A 695 -7.60 -8.93 -20.24
CA LEU A 695 -8.45 -10.11 -20.06
C LEU A 695 -9.70 -9.82 -19.23
N PHE A 696 -9.62 -8.90 -18.26
CA PHE A 696 -10.79 -8.36 -17.56
C PHE A 696 -11.70 -7.59 -18.51
N LEU A 697 -11.12 -6.79 -19.42
CA LEU A 697 -11.85 -6.13 -20.50
C LEU A 697 -12.50 -7.16 -21.44
N GLY A 698 -11.79 -8.24 -21.78
CA GLY A 698 -12.31 -9.38 -22.54
C GLY A 698 -13.52 -10.05 -21.90
N LEU A 699 -13.46 -10.36 -20.60
CA LEU A 699 -14.56 -10.94 -19.84
C LEU A 699 -15.79 -10.03 -19.85
N ILE A 700 -15.65 -8.77 -19.43
CA ILE A 700 -16.79 -7.84 -19.39
C ILE A 700 -17.36 -7.61 -20.79
N ALA A 701 -16.52 -7.49 -21.82
CA ALA A 701 -16.98 -7.36 -23.20
C ALA A 701 -17.69 -8.63 -23.71
N ALA A 702 -17.32 -9.82 -23.25
CA ALA A 702 -18.01 -11.06 -23.58
C ALA A 702 -19.40 -11.10 -22.94
N SER A 703 -19.47 -10.87 -21.62
CA SER A 703 -20.70 -10.84 -20.83
C SER A 703 -21.70 -9.79 -21.34
N SER A 704 -21.22 -8.59 -21.66
CA SER A 704 -22.03 -7.51 -22.23
C SER A 704 -22.35 -7.65 -23.73
N ARG A 705 -21.91 -8.74 -24.37
CA ARG A 705 -22.02 -9.06 -25.81
C ARG A 705 -21.32 -8.07 -26.77
N GLN A 706 -20.37 -7.29 -26.26
CA GLN A 706 -19.58 -6.30 -27.00
C GLN A 706 -18.27 -6.86 -27.60
N LEU A 707 -17.80 -8.05 -27.19
CA LEU A 707 -16.47 -8.59 -27.53
C LEU A 707 -16.14 -8.60 -29.03
N GLY A 708 -17.10 -8.96 -29.90
CA GLY A 708 -16.89 -8.97 -31.35
C GLY A 708 -16.51 -7.59 -31.90
N SER A 709 -17.19 -6.55 -31.44
CA SER A 709 -16.88 -5.15 -31.79
C SER A 709 -15.53 -4.72 -31.20
N LEU A 710 -15.23 -5.10 -29.95
CA LEU A 710 -13.95 -4.79 -29.31
C LEU A 710 -12.76 -5.36 -30.11
N LEU A 711 -12.82 -6.64 -30.49
CA LEU A 711 -11.74 -7.30 -31.24
C LEU A 711 -11.58 -6.74 -32.66
N GLN A 712 -12.67 -6.35 -33.33
CA GLN A 712 -12.60 -5.67 -34.64
C GLN A 712 -11.92 -4.29 -34.53
N ASN A 713 -12.28 -3.49 -33.53
CA ASN A 713 -11.69 -2.17 -33.31
C ASN A 713 -10.19 -2.25 -32.95
N LEU A 714 -9.78 -3.27 -32.18
CA LEU A 714 -8.37 -3.52 -31.83
C LEU A 714 -7.51 -3.90 -33.05
N ASN A 715 -8.04 -4.68 -34.00
CA ASN A 715 -7.32 -5.02 -35.23
C ASN A 715 -7.08 -3.81 -36.15
N HIS A 716 -7.87 -2.73 -36.03
CA HIS A 716 -7.70 -1.52 -36.82
C HIS A 716 -6.83 -0.44 -36.16
N ASN A 717 -6.51 -0.55 -34.86
CA ASN A 717 -5.61 0.37 -34.16
C ASN A 717 -4.90 -0.28 -32.96
N SER A 718 -3.57 -0.12 -32.88
CA SER A 718 -2.77 -0.47 -31.72
C SER A 718 -3.28 0.25 -30.45
N ILE A 719 -3.87 -0.52 -29.52
CA ILE A 719 -4.32 -0.17 -28.16
C ILE A 719 -5.00 1.21 -28.03
N PRO A 720 -6.34 1.27 -27.86
CA PRO A 720 -7.04 2.53 -27.62
C PRO A 720 -6.53 3.22 -26.34
N SER A 721 -5.90 4.38 -26.50
CA SER A 721 -6.12 5.43 -25.49
C SER A 721 -7.61 5.79 -25.49
N ALA A 722 -8.18 6.11 -24.32
CA ALA A 722 -9.62 6.29 -24.14
C ALA A 722 -10.28 7.26 -25.16
N LYS A 723 -9.49 8.20 -25.71
CA LYS A 723 -9.85 9.14 -26.78
C LYS A 723 -10.48 8.56 -28.05
N ARG A 724 -10.41 7.25 -28.32
CA ARG A 724 -11.02 6.63 -29.54
C ARG A 724 -12.22 5.71 -29.31
N LEU A 725 -12.57 5.38 -28.06
CA LEU A 725 -13.89 4.82 -27.75
C LEU A 725 -14.93 5.92 -27.44
N LEU A 726 -14.46 7.16 -27.25
CA LEU A 726 -15.27 8.37 -27.40
C LEU A 726 -15.51 8.62 -28.91
N GLY A 727 -16.76 8.53 -29.34
CA GLY A 727 -17.17 8.88 -30.71
C GLY A 727 -16.99 10.38 -31.00
N ASN A 728 -17.00 10.76 -32.28
CA ASN A 728 -16.81 12.14 -32.71
C ASN A 728 -17.95 13.06 -32.20
N GLY A 729 -17.59 14.06 -31.41
CA GLY A 729 -18.49 15.14 -30.93
C GLY A 729 -18.50 15.23 -29.39
N LEU A 730 -18.45 16.40 -28.76
CA LEU A 730 -18.53 17.77 -29.30
C LEU A 730 -17.26 18.58 -29.01
N THR A 731 -16.96 19.56 -29.86
CA THR A 731 -16.03 20.65 -29.48
C THR A 731 -16.82 21.78 -28.79
N PRO A 732 -16.21 22.56 -27.88
CA PRO A 732 -16.92 23.62 -27.14
C PRO A 732 -17.60 24.68 -28.01
N LYS A 733 -17.20 24.83 -29.29
CA LYS A 733 -17.83 25.77 -30.24
C LYS A 733 -19.26 25.37 -30.64
N ASN A 734 -19.65 24.10 -30.53
CA ASN A 734 -20.98 23.65 -30.95
C ASN A 734 -22.05 23.81 -29.85
N ILE A 735 -21.65 23.81 -28.58
CA ILE A 735 -22.58 23.98 -27.44
C ILE A 735 -23.22 25.38 -27.47
N LEU A 736 -22.45 26.40 -27.87
CA LEU A 736 -22.92 27.78 -28.01
C LEU A 736 -23.87 28.04 -29.19
N LYS A 737 -24.08 27.09 -30.12
CA LYS A 737 -25.03 27.26 -31.22
C LYS A 737 -26.39 26.59 -30.96
N TRP A 738 -26.44 25.53 -30.15
CA TRP A 738 -27.70 24.86 -29.80
C TRP A 738 -28.52 25.65 -28.76
N ALA A 739 -27.87 26.47 -27.93
CA ALA A 739 -28.53 27.26 -26.87
C ALA A 739 -29.18 28.58 -27.34
N PHE A 740 -29.38 28.78 -28.66
CA PHE A 740 -29.88 30.04 -29.25
C PHE A 740 -30.87 29.85 -30.42
N GLU A 741 -31.28 28.61 -30.73
CA GLU A 741 -32.21 28.30 -31.85
C GLU A 741 -33.52 27.61 -31.38
N GLU A 742 -33.76 27.49 -30.05
CA GLU A 742 -35.04 27.09 -29.42
C GLU A 742 -35.47 28.13 -28.35
N ALA A 743 -35.67 29.39 -28.78
CA ALA A 743 -36.12 30.49 -27.93
C ALA A 743 -36.97 31.52 -28.71
N ASP A 744 -38.01 31.02 -29.38
CA ASP A 744 -39.16 31.75 -29.95
C ASP A 744 -40.45 30.99 -29.53
#